data_AF-A0A8K1CML8-F1
#
_entry.id   AF-A0A8K1CML8-F1
#
_cell.length_a   1.000
_cell.length_b   1.000
_cell.length_c   1.000
_cell.angle_alpha   90.00
_cell.angle_beta   90.00
_cell.angle_gamma   90.00
#
_symmetry.space_group_name_H-M   'P 1'
#
loop_
_entity.id
_entity.type
_entity.pdbx_description
1 polymer ?
#
loop_
_entity_poly.entity_id
_entity_poly.type
_entity_poly.pdbx_seq_one_letter_code
_entity_poly.pdbx_strand_id
1 'polypeptide(L)'
;MRIPRVGALIGALAVILPAIDAQAYDVVIVGSGPGGLVAAEYLSRDANVSVLILEAGLPSLQATGGTDGPSYASSKGWTQFDIPGEFDNTIYNSANEKYRVDFVTGPYMWLGKLVGGCSSINAALYFRPPDSYVTNTKWPFSPSRVAALLDENEKIHDATDAPSADGKYYLQEAYNIVANAFKKIGYNEKTINDPAARNAKSQTFGHAPYTIKNGLRDTPAKAFWNLMKTRSNVKLVTSAMVSYIRQYQGKATAVVYNTNVEVPLTARGAVIMAAGALGTPKVLIQSGVGPQDQINLLNLRGDFPGVKNGGWVINNNVGKNLFDTNVVFASFSHPDQKSFQYKTKPSWAIDQYMNQGQTGGWASPGPVLIGYENYQVNGRAYEFQTTVLTAGFDTFYSQGNAFTTSLYVNNPEARDYSSFSADGKWNAFTQNSMYLATGNDLAAMQNYATRVVDALRANGATFLSAANGQSVADWVKGYGGRITHHFGGSCYASSDTSDSKRCADEKLRVIGTSNIFVGDATAMRDGTVNPYGFIMYVGREVGDQVKSYVASGPTPPPSTCTIENGVDYVGNDIGSVLSATAEGCCSICSGRSGCGAFSWTSYGGGTCWLKSSKGTTKADSSVRSSVISSTPTPPPPSCSIEENIDYIGNDLASALSSTAEGCCSICKAYNGCGAFSWSTFNSGTCWLKSSKGATQTSTGVRSSVVGSTTPPPTPPPTTPTPPPTTPPPPPSSQCSAVEENVDYTGNDIGSAASSSVDGCCSLCAQRSGCGAYTWTNQSGGTCWLKSGKGGTTSKSGARSATYSPDGKTCSLTNDVDYYGNDIGSALSSSASGCCSICRSRSGCAAFTWTSQDGGTCWLKSTAGSAVAKAGAVAGKI
;
A
#
# COMPACT_ATOMS: atom_id res chain seq x y z
N MET A 1 -61.82 2.22 -35.59
CA MET A 1 -62.03 2.78 -34.23
C MET A 1 -60.72 2.65 -33.46
N ARG A 2 -60.08 3.78 -33.13
CA ARG A 2 -58.87 3.83 -32.30
C ARG A 2 -59.28 3.72 -30.83
N ILE A 3 -58.64 2.85 -30.06
CA ILE A 3 -58.76 2.76 -28.60
C ILE A 3 -57.33 2.83 -28.02
N PRO A 4 -57.08 3.62 -26.96
CA PRO A 4 -55.79 4.28 -26.73
C PRO A 4 -54.80 3.47 -25.90
N ARG A 5 -53.52 3.86 -26.01
CA ARG A 5 -52.41 3.39 -25.17
C ARG A 5 -52.63 3.87 -23.72
N VAL A 6 -52.69 2.93 -22.79
CA VAL A 6 -52.56 3.21 -21.35
C VAL A 6 -51.07 3.36 -21.05
N GLY A 7 -50.65 4.57 -20.70
CA GLY A 7 -49.32 4.84 -20.15
C GLY A 7 -49.25 4.30 -18.72
N ALA A 8 -48.38 3.31 -18.49
CA ALA A 8 -48.00 2.91 -17.15
C ALA A 8 -47.06 3.99 -16.59
N LEU A 9 -47.52 4.71 -15.56
CA LEU A 9 -46.65 5.49 -14.68
C LEU A 9 -45.65 4.53 -14.03
N ILE A 10 -44.39 4.59 -14.46
CA ILE A 10 -43.28 4.04 -13.69
C ILE A 10 -43.06 5.02 -12.54
N GLY A 11 -43.61 4.69 -11.37
CA GLY A 11 -43.22 5.32 -10.13
C GLY A 11 -41.73 5.05 -9.91
N ALA A 12 -40.91 6.10 -10.02
CA ALA A 12 -39.52 6.04 -9.61
C ALA A 12 -39.49 5.73 -8.11
N LEU A 13 -39.18 4.48 -7.75
CA LEU A 13 -38.70 4.19 -6.40
C LEU A 13 -37.39 4.95 -6.25
N ALA A 14 -37.47 6.11 -5.58
CA ALA A 14 -36.28 6.76 -5.05
C ALA A 14 -35.60 5.74 -4.13
N VAL A 15 -34.47 5.20 -4.58
CA VAL A 15 -33.55 4.49 -3.70
C VAL A 15 -33.11 5.54 -2.70
N ILE A 16 -33.68 5.46 -1.49
CA ILE A 16 -33.22 6.23 -0.35
C ILE A 16 -31.83 5.67 -0.04
N LEU A 17 -30.81 6.28 -0.63
CA LEU A 17 -29.44 6.13 -0.17
C LEU A 17 -29.47 6.56 1.30
N PRO A 18 -29.04 5.72 2.26
CA PRO A 18 -28.90 6.18 3.63
C PRO A 18 -27.95 7.37 3.57
N ALA A 19 -28.41 8.53 4.02
CA ALA A 19 -27.56 9.69 4.21
C ALA A 19 -26.39 9.25 5.09
N ILE A 20 -25.21 9.10 4.49
CA ILE A 20 -23.99 8.97 5.26
C ILE A 20 -23.81 10.37 5.83
N ASP A 21 -24.17 10.52 7.10
CA ASP A 21 -23.78 11.67 7.92
C ASP A 21 -22.28 11.94 7.65
N ALA A 22 -21.85 13.20 7.56
CA ALA A 22 -20.54 13.61 7.07
C ALA A 22 -19.38 13.20 8.02
N GLN A 23 -19.27 11.91 8.26
CA GLN A 23 -18.36 11.25 9.19
C GLN A 23 -17.03 11.05 8.50
N ALA A 24 -15.99 11.62 9.10
CA ALA A 24 -14.62 11.35 8.70
C ALA A 24 -14.15 10.00 9.23
N TYR A 25 -13.32 9.29 8.46
CA TYR A 25 -12.76 8.00 8.83
C TYR A 25 -11.24 8.07 8.99
N ASP A 26 -10.69 7.30 9.93
CA ASP A 26 -9.25 7.14 10.08
C ASP A 26 -8.66 6.30 8.95
N VAL A 27 -9.40 5.31 8.46
CA VAL A 27 -8.97 4.50 7.33
C VAL A 27 -10.10 4.34 6.34
N VAL A 28 -9.85 4.70 5.09
CA VAL A 28 -10.72 4.33 3.95
C VAL A 28 -9.99 3.29 3.11
N ILE A 29 -10.61 2.12 2.96
CA ILE A 29 -10.11 1.00 2.18
C ILE A 29 -10.88 0.95 0.86
N VAL A 30 -10.16 1.08 -0.25
CA VAL A 30 -10.72 1.10 -1.60
C VAL A 30 -10.65 -0.29 -2.19
N GLY A 31 -11.76 -1.03 -2.16
CA GLY A 31 -11.88 -2.41 -2.60
C GLY A 31 -11.94 -3.40 -1.44
N SER A 32 -12.88 -4.35 -1.51
CA SER A 32 -13.07 -5.40 -0.50
C SER A 32 -12.52 -6.75 -0.95
N GLY A 33 -11.46 -6.75 -1.77
CA GLY A 33 -10.70 -7.95 -2.11
C GLY A 33 -10.00 -8.57 -0.90
N PRO A 34 -9.21 -9.64 -1.09
CA PRO A 34 -8.58 -10.36 0.02
C PRO A 34 -7.75 -9.45 0.93
N GLY A 35 -6.87 -8.63 0.36
CA GLY A 35 -6.02 -7.74 1.14
C GLY A 35 -6.82 -6.64 1.87
N GLY A 36 -7.86 -6.08 1.23
CA GLY A 36 -8.72 -5.05 1.83
C GLY A 36 -9.51 -5.53 3.04
N LEU A 37 -10.15 -6.70 2.94
CA LEU A 37 -10.92 -7.27 4.05
C LEU A 37 -10.01 -7.74 5.21
N VAL A 38 -8.84 -8.29 4.91
CA VAL A 38 -7.87 -8.66 5.94
C VAL A 38 -7.36 -7.41 6.66
N ALA A 39 -6.95 -6.36 5.93
CA ALA A 39 -6.50 -5.11 6.54
C ALA A 39 -7.57 -4.50 7.45
N ALA A 40 -8.83 -4.47 6.98
CA ALA A 40 -9.96 -3.95 7.74
C ALA A 40 -10.17 -4.70 9.07
N GLU A 41 -10.07 -6.03 9.05
CA GLU A 41 -10.27 -6.85 10.24
C GLU A 41 -9.26 -6.51 11.32
N TYR A 42 -7.97 -6.43 11.00
CA TYR A 42 -6.92 -6.15 11.99
C TYR A 42 -6.93 -4.70 12.46
N LEU A 43 -7.17 -3.73 11.57
CA LEU A 43 -7.26 -2.32 11.94
C LEU A 43 -8.42 -2.06 12.90
N SER A 44 -9.58 -2.64 12.61
CA SER A 44 -10.79 -2.41 13.39
C SER A 44 -10.84 -3.10 14.75
N ARG A 45 -9.84 -3.95 15.09
CA ARG A 45 -9.69 -4.49 16.46
C ARG A 45 -9.44 -3.38 17.47
N ASP A 46 -8.84 -2.27 17.05
CA ASP A 46 -8.78 -1.05 17.85
C ASP A 46 -10.07 -0.27 17.65
N ALA A 47 -10.90 -0.21 18.70
CA ALA A 47 -12.18 0.50 18.67
C ALA A 47 -12.03 2.01 18.42
N ASN A 48 -10.83 2.56 18.62
CA ASN A 48 -10.54 3.97 18.35
C ASN A 48 -10.15 4.23 16.89
N VAL A 49 -10.07 3.20 16.04
CA VAL A 49 -9.77 3.34 14.61
C VAL A 49 -11.06 3.12 13.82
N SER A 50 -11.54 4.19 13.18
CA SER A 50 -12.72 4.13 12.31
C SER A 50 -12.33 3.67 10.90
N VAL A 51 -12.98 2.62 10.40
CA VAL A 51 -12.66 1.97 9.11
C VAL A 51 -13.88 1.97 8.18
N LEU A 52 -13.72 2.55 7.00
CA LEU A 52 -14.69 2.45 5.90
C LEU A 52 -14.12 1.60 4.77
N ILE A 53 -14.89 0.60 4.32
CA ILE A 53 -14.58 -0.23 3.16
C ILE A 53 -15.53 0.15 2.04
N LEU A 54 -14.98 0.54 0.89
CA LEU A 54 -15.75 0.88 -0.31
C LEU A 54 -15.58 -0.22 -1.36
N GLU A 55 -16.66 -0.91 -1.68
CA GLU A 55 -16.68 -1.96 -2.70
C GLU A 55 -17.54 -1.52 -3.89
N ALA A 56 -16.97 -1.58 -5.09
CA ALA A 56 -17.67 -1.21 -6.32
C ALA A 56 -18.81 -2.18 -6.68
N GLY A 57 -18.66 -3.45 -6.29
CA GLY A 57 -19.57 -4.52 -6.60
C GLY A 57 -20.68 -4.78 -5.60
N LEU A 58 -21.41 -5.86 -5.88
CA LEU A 58 -22.53 -6.35 -5.09
C LEU A 58 -22.06 -7.28 -3.93
N PRO A 59 -22.90 -7.55 -2.93
CA PRO A 59 -22.71 -8.68 -2.01
C PRO A 59 -22.51 -10.00 -2.76
N SER A 60 -21.73 -10.91 -2.16
CA SER A 60 -21.32 -12.18 -2.76
C SER A 60 -21.85 -13.38 -1.97
N LEU A 61 -21.09 -13.89 -1.00
CA LEU A 61 -21.43 -15.00 -0.12
C LEU A 61 -22.60 -14.62 0.78
N GLN A 62 -23.33 -15.61 1.29
CA GLN A 62 -24.39 -15.42 2.28
C GLN A 62 -23.93 -14.55 3.45
N ALA A 63 -22.70 -14.76 3.94
CA ALA A 63 -22.11 -14.02 5.05
C ALA A 63 -22.04 -12.49 4.83
N THR A 64 -22.03 -12.07 3.56
CA THR A 64 -21.99 -10.66 3.14
C THR A 64 -23.37 -10.09 2.83
N GLY A 65 -24.45 -10.87 3.01
CA GLY A 65 -25.81 -10.51 2.61
C GLY A 65 -26.13 -10.80 1.15
N GLY A 66 -25.32 -11.62 0.47
CA GLY A 66 -25.63 -12.09 -0.88
C GLY A 66 -26.83 -13.05 -0.90
N THR A 67 -27.58 -13.01 -2.00
CA THR A 67 -28.82 -13.80 -2.16
C THR A 67 -28.89 -14.57 -3.49
N ASP A 68 -27.89 -14.46 -4.36
CA ASP A 68 -27.88 -15.10 -5.68
C ASP A 68 -27.37 -16.55 -5.56
N GLY A 69 -28.31 -17.46 -5.29
CA GLY A 69 -28.03 -18.88 -5.05
C GLY A 69 -28.79 -19.81 -5.98
N PRO A 70 -28.26 -21.02 -6.23
CA PRO A 70 -28.96 -22.02 -7.02
C PRO A 70 -30.21 -22.53 -6.27
N SER A 71 -31.25 -22.91 -7.00
CA SER A 71 -32.54 -23.33 -6.44
C SER A 71 -32.41 -24.49 -5.43
N TYR A 72 -31.50 -25.44 -5.68
CA TYR A 72 -31.26 -26.59 -4.80
C TYR A 72 -30.67 -26.21 -3.43
N ALA A 73 -30.06 -25.03 -3.28
CA ALA A 73 -29.45 -24.56 -2.03
C ALA A 73 -30.26 -23.47 -1.31
N SER A 74 -31.43 -23.11 -1.86
CA SER A 74 -32.30 -22.05 -1.34
C SER A 74 -32.69 -22.22 0.13
N SER A 75 -32.93 -23.46 0.58
CA SER A 75 -33.28 -23.78 1.98
C SER A 75 -32.16 -23.47 2.99
N LYS A 76 -30.92 -23.37 2.52
CA LYS A 76 -29.75 -22.98 3.34
C LYS A 76 -29.41 -21.50 3.19
N GLY A 77 -29.98 -20.82 2.20
CA GLY A 77 -29.64 -19.44 1.84
C GLY A 77 -28.22 -19.29 1.28
N TRP A 78 -27.58 -20.39 0.84
CA TRP A 78 -26.25 -20.35 0.25
C TRP A 78 -26.31 -19.79 -1.16
N THR A 79 -25.34 -18.94 -1.48
CA THR A 79 -25.20 -18.37 -2.82
C THR A 79 -24.35 -19.29 -3.70
N GLN A 80 -24.32 -19.02 -5.00
CA GLN A 80 -23.41 -19.72 -5.92
C GLN A 80 -21.93 -19.56 -5.53
N PHE A 81 -21.59 -18.49 -4.79
CA PHE A 81 -20.24 -18.20 -4.33
C PHE A 81 -19.82 -19.04 -3.11
N ASP A 82 -20.80 -19.49 -2.30
CA ASP A 82 -20.55 -20.32 -1.12
C ASP A 82 -20.16 -21.76 -1.49
N ILE A 83 -20.65 -22.26 -2.63
CA ILE A 83 -20.59 -23.68 -3.02
C ILE A 83 -19.39 -23.92 -3.96
N PRO A 84 -18.37 -24.71 -3.57
CA PRO A 84 -17.17 -24.91 -4.38
C PRO A 84 -17.44 -25.46 -5.79
N GLY A 85 -18.33 -26.46 -5.92
CA GLY A 85 -18.71 -27.06 -7.22
C GLY A 85 -19.46 -26.12 -8.17
N GLU A 86 -19.92 -24.96 -7.71
CA GLU A 86 -20.51 -23.93 -8.57
C GLU A 86 -19.45 -23.02 -9.22
N PHE A 87 -18.14 -23.21 -8.95
CA PHE A 87 -17.06 -22.38 -9.49
C PHE A 87 -17.18 -22.14 -11.01
N ASP A 88 -17.18 -23.19 -11.82
CA ASP A 88 -17.29 -23.10 -13.28
C ASP A 88 -18.57 -22.40 -13.75
N ASN A 89 -19.68 -22.66 -13.05
CA ASN A 89 -21.00 -22.12 -13.33
C ASN A 89 -21.15 -20.65 -12.87
N THR A 90 -20.29 -20.21 -11.96
CA THR A 90 -20.23 -18.85 -11.47
C THR A 90 -19.37 -18.01 -12.39
N ILE A 91 -18.12 -18.43 -12.59
CA ILE A 91 -17.10 -17.61 -13.26
C ILE A 91 -17.21 -17.61 -14.79
N TYR A 92 -17.73 -18.66 -15.42
CA TYR A 92 -17.82 -18.75 -16.90
C TYR A 92 -19.23 -18.57 -17.46
N ASN A 93 -20.18 -18.13 -16.64
CA ASN A 93 -21.57 -17.91 -17.05
C ASN A 93 -21.83 -16.43 -17.39
N SER A 94 -22.35 -16.13 -18.57
CA SER A 94 -22.66 -14.76 -18.99
C SER A 94 -23.71 -14.08 -18.12
N ALA A 95 -24.64 -14.83 -17.50
CA ALA A 95 -25.62 -14.28 -16.56
C ALA A 95 -24.98 -13.63 -15.32
N ASN A 96 -23.72 -13.97 -15.03
CA ASN A 96 -22.95 -13.46 -13.89
C ASN A 96 -22.01 -12.30 -14.23
N GLU A 97 -22.12 -11.71 -15.43
CA GLU A 97 -21.31 -10.55 -15.83
C GLU A 97 -21.46 -9.34 -14.91
N LYS A 98 -22.61 -9.18 -14.26
CA LYS A 98 -22.86 -8.13 -13.24
C LYS A 98 -21.87 -8.17 -12.07
N TYR A 99 -21.25 -9.33 -11.80
CA TYR A 99 -20.24 -9.52 -10.76
C TYR A 99 -18.80 -9.35 -11.26
N ARG A 100 -18.60 -8.89 -12.50
CA ARG A 100 -17.28 -8.75 -13.11
C ARG A 100 -16.89 -7.29 -13.30
N VAL A 101 -15.59 -7.04 -13.35
CA VAL A 101 -15.03 -5.75 -13.74
C VAL A 101 -15.41 -5.46 -15.19
N ASP A 102 -15.97 -4.27 -15.42
CA ASP A 102 -16.49 -3.79 -16.71
C ASP A 102 -15.82 -2.48 -17.17
N PHE A 103 -14.90 -1.93 -16.38
CA PHE A 103 -14.21 -0.67 -16.68
C PHE A 103 -12.87 -0.85 -17.41
N VAL A 104 -12.44 -2.09 -17.66
CA VAL A 104 -11.20 -2.41 -18.36
C VAL A 104 -11.48 -2.61 -19.84
N THR A 105 -10.80 -1.85 -20.69
CA THR A 105 -10.76 -2.06 -22.14
C THR A 105 -9.66 -3.05 -22.47
N GLY A 106 -9.93 -3.98 -23.39
CA GLY A 106 -8.99 -5.02 -23.80
C GLY A 106 -9.63 -6.41 -23.89
N PRO A 107 -8.84 -7.50 -23.75
CA PRO A 107 -9.40 -8.85 -23.78
C PRO A 107 -10.33 -9.06 -22.59
N TYR A 108 -11.36 -9.87 -22.82
CA TYR A 108 -12.32 -10.22 -21.78
C TYR A 108 -11.61 -10.95 -20.62
N MET A 109 -11.91 -10.53 -19.38
CA MET A 109 -11.30 -11.08 -18.16
C MET A 109 -12.36 -11.42 -17.12
N TRP A 110 -12.09 -12.45 -16.31
CA TRP A 110 -12.99 -12.88 -15.24
C TRP A 110 -12.57 -12.31 -13.87
N LEU A 111 -12.41 -10.98 -13.78
CA LEU A 111 -12.07 -10.30 -12.53
C LEU A 111 -13.32 -9.95 -11.73
N GLY A 112 -13.32 -10.26 -10.44
CA GLY A 112 -14.47 -10.05 -9.56
C GLY A 112 -14.68 -8.58 -9.16
N LYS A 113 -15.91 -8.09 -9.34
CA LYS A 113 -16.45 -6.83 -8.84
C LYS A 113 -17.63 -7.16 -7.91
N LEU A 114 -17.30 -7.58 -6.70
CA LEU A 114 -18.22 -8.04 -5.64
C LEU A 114 -17.47 -8.12 -4.30
N VAL A 115 -18.19 -8.23 -3.18
CA VAL A 115 -17.55 -8.36 -1.86
C VAL A 115 -16.62 -9.58 -1.82
N GLY A 116 -15.36 -9.40 -1.42
CA GLY A 116 -14.31 -10.43 -1.49
C GLY A 116 -13.53 -10.46 -2.81
N GLY A 117 -13.95 -9.70 -3.81
CA GLY A 117 -13.32 -9.63 -5.13
C GLY A 117 -13.18 -11.01 -5.78
N CYS A 118 -12.03 -11.25 -6.43
CA CYS A 118 -11.77 -12.53 -7.09
C CYS A 118 -11.80 -13.73 -6.14
N SER A 119 -11.56 -13.59 -4.83
CA SER A 119 -11.59 -14.74 -3.91
C SER A 119 -12.99 -15.38 -3.77
N SER A 120 -14.04 -14.60 -4.00
CA SER A 120 -15.42 -15.08 -3.98
C SER A 120 -15.82 -15.86 -5.25
N ILE A 121 -15.02 -15.76 -6.33
CA ILE A 121 -15.33 -16.38 -7.63
C ILE A 121 -14.20 -17.28 -8.18
N ASN A 122 -13.02 -17.29 -7.57
CA ASN A 122 -11.87 -18.07 -8.04
C ASN A 122 -12.00 -19.57 -7.70
N ALA A 123 -11.01 -20.38 -8.11
CA ALA A 123 -10.93 -21.80 -7.79
C ALA A 123 -10.58 -22.12 -6.32
N ALA A 124 -10.65 -21.15 -5.40
CA ALA A 124 -10.35 -21.28 -3.97
C ALA A 124 -8.96 -21.83 -3.60
N LEU A 125 -8.06 -22.00 -4.57
CA LEU A 125 -6.73 -22.54 -4.33
C LEU A 125 -5.92 -21.60 -3.42
N TYR A 126 -5.32 -22.17 -2.39
CA TYR A 126 -4.62 -21.44 -1.34
C TYR A 126 -3.20 -21.95 -1.17
N PHE A 127 -2.22 -21.09 -1.47
CA PHE A 127 -0.80 -21.44 -1.37
C PHE A 127 -0.09 -20.49 -0.43
N ARG A 128 0.79 -21.07 0.39
CA ARG A 128 1.90 -20.33 0.99
C ARG A 128 3.06 -20.24 -0.03
N PRO A 129 3.64 -19.05 -0.28
CA PRO A 129 4.84 -18.96 -1.09
C PRO A 129 6.04 -19.61 -0.36
N PRO A 130 7.12 -19.96 -1.10
CA PRO A 130 8.37 -20.36 -0.49
C PRO A 130 9.03 -19.16 0.19
N ASP A 131 9.84 -19.41 1.22
CA ASP A 131 10.62 -18.36 1.88
C ASP A 131 11.62 -17.72 0.90
N SER A 132 12.11 -18.50 -0.08
CA SER A 132 12.98 -18.00 -1.15
C SER A 132 12.29 -16.98 -2.07
N TYR A 133 10.96 -17.01 -2.22
CA TYR A 133 10.25 -16.00 -2.99
C TYR A 133 10.40 -14.62 -2.36
N VAL A 134 10.28 -14.54 -1.03
CA VAL A 134 10.42 -13.30 -0.27
C VAL A 134 11.83 -12.71 -0.45
N THR A 135 12.86 -13.56 -0.39
CA THR A 135 14.25 -13.12 -0.62
C THR A 135 14.52 -12.73 -2.07
N ASN A 136 14.09 -13.55 -3.03
CA ASN A 136 14.37 -13.35 -4.46
C ASN A 136 13.65 -12.13 -5.03
N THR A 137 12.44 -11.84 -4.54
CA THR A 137 11.69 -10.64 -4.92
C THR A 137 12.15 -9.38 -4.19
N LYS A 138 13.12 -9.49 -3.27
CA LYS A 138 13.53 -8.39 -2.37
C LYS A 138 12.32 -7.75 -1.69
N TRP A 139 11.42 -8.59 -1.19
CA TRP A 139 10.25 -8.13 -0.46
C TRP A 139 10.70 -7.31 0.77
N PRO A 140 10.01 -6.21 1.15
CA PRO A 140 10.48 -5.34 2.24
C PRO A 140 10.57 -6.01 3.62
N PHE A 141 9.90 -7.15 3.80
CA PHE A 141 9.78 -7.84 5.08
C PHE A 141 10.45 -9.21 5.03
N SER A 142 11.08 -9.60 6.15
CA SER A 142 11.78 -10.89 6.26
C SER A 142 10.84 -12.10 6.06
N PRO A 143 11.34 -13.24 5.55
CA PRO A 143 10.54 -14.46 5.43
C PRO A 143 9.86 -14.90 6.74
N SER A 144 10.54 -14.76 7.88
CA SER A 144 9.99 -15.09 9.21
C SER A 144 8.76 -14.24 9.57
N ARG A 145 8.80 -12.93 9.28
CA ARG A 145 7.65 -12.03 9.44
C ARG A 145 6.49 -12.41 8.51
N VAL A 146 6.79 -12.74 7.25
CA VAL A 146 5.78 -13.21 6.29
C VAL A 146 5.10 -14.48 6.80
N ALA A 147 5.88 -15.47 7.24
CA ALA A 147 5.36 -16.71 7.79
C ALA A 147 4.51 -16.48 9.05
N ALA A 148 4.97 -15.66 10.00
CA ALA A 148 4.22 -15.36 11.22
C ALA A 148 2.86 -14.71 10.94
N LEU A 149 2.81 -13.78 9.98
CA LEU A 149 1.57 -13.10 9.62
C LEU A 149 0.61 -13.99 8.80
N LEU A 150 1.14 -14.94 8.01
CA LEU A 150 0.33 -16.01 7.41
C LEU A 150 -0.25 -16.94 8.49
N ASP A 151 0.54 -17.34 9.49
CA ASP A 151 0.08 -18.15 10.62
C ASP A 151 -1.04 -17.45 11.40
N GLU A 152 -1.01 -16.13 11.54
CA GLU A 152 -2.10 -15.36 12.15
C GLU A 152 -3.39 -15.41 11.31
N ASN A 153 -3.28 -15.22 10.00
CA ASN A 153 -4.43 -15.28 9.09
C ASN A 153 -5.08 -16.67 9.08
N GLU A 154 -4.28 -17.73 9.08
CA GLU A 154 -4.74 -19.12 9.05
C GLU A 154 -5.35 -19.60 10.38
N LYS A 155 -5.35 -18.77 11.43
CA LYS A 155 -6.20 -18.98 12.62
C LYS A 155 -7.65 -18.55 12.40
N ILE A 156 -7.91 -17.75 11.36
CA ILE A 156 -9.23 -17.16 11.06
C ILE A 156 -9.96 -17.96 9.97
N HIS A 157 -9.23 -18.47 8.98
CA HIS A 157 -9.76 -19.31 7.90
C HIS A 157 -9.08 -20.66 7.85
N ASP A 158 -9.73 -21.68 7.27
CA ASP A 158 -9.13 -23.01 7.14
C ASP A 158 -8.46 -23.21 5.78
N ALA A 159 -7.26 -23.77 5.78
CA ALA A 159 -6.59 -24.29 4.59
C ALA A 159 -6.63 -25.83 4.63
N THR A 160 -7.11 -26.47 3.56
CA THR A 160 -7.24 -27.93 3.46
C THR A 160 -6.95 -28.41 2.05
N ASP A 161 -6.32 -29.58 1.90
CA ASP A 161 -6.21 -30.28 0.62
C ASP A 161 -7.34 -31.31 0.41
N ALA A 162 -8.10 -31.63 1.47
CA ALA A 162 -9.30 -32.46 1.45
C ALA A 162 -10.55 -31.60 1.70
N PRO A 163 -11.13 -30.95 0.67
CA PRO A 163 -12.20 -29.98 0.86
C PRO A 163 -13.58 -30.61 1.16
N SER A 164 -13.76 -31.90 0.89
CA SER A 164 -14.95 -32.66 1.29
C SER A 164 -15.05 -32.72 2.81
N ALA A 165 -16.24 -32.48 3.37
CA ALA A 165 -16.41 -32.39 4.82
C ALA A 165 -16.10 -33.68 5.59
N ASP A 166 -16.05 -34.84 4.92
CA ASP A 166 -15.65 -36.12 5.49
C ASP A 166 -14.14 -36.39 5.45
N GLY A 167 -13.35 -35.40 5.00
CA GLY A 167 -11.88 -35.49 4.94
C GLY A 167 -11.35 -36.42 3.86
N LYS A 168 -12.18 -36.84 2.89
CA LYS A 168 -11.75 -37.72 1.79
C LYS A 168 -11.49 -36.96 0.50
N TYR A 169 -10.59 -37.53 -0.31
CA TYR A 169 -10.37 -37.09 -1.67
C TYR A 169 -11.35 -37.78 -2.63
N TYR A 170 -11.96 -36.99 -3.51
CA TYR A 170 -12.86 -37.45 -4.57
C TYR A 170 -12.26 -37.15 -5.95
N LEU A 171 -12.79 -37.79 -7.01
CA LEU A 171 -12.40 -37.55 -8.41
C LEU A 171 -10.90 -37.83 -8.68
N GLN A 172 -10.43 -38.96 -8.16
CA GLN A 172 -8.99 -39.29 -8.08
C GLN A 172 -8.41 -39.91 -9.35
N GLU A 173 -9.21 -40.13 -10.39
CA GLU A 173 -8.77 -40.74 -11.65
C GLU A 173 -7.62 -39.95 -12.29
N ALA A 174 -7.84 -38.65 -12.57
CA ALA A 174 -6.82 -37.79 -13.15
C ALA A 174 -5.62 -37.57 -12.20
N TYR A 175 -5.88 -37.52 -10.89
CA TYR A 175 -4.82 -37.46 -9.86
C TYR A 175 -3.87 -38.66 -10.01
N ASN A 176 -4.42 -39.88 -10.00
CA ASN A 176 -3.65 -41.12 -10.04
C ASN A 176 -2.86 -41.25 -11.35
N ILE A 177 -3.46 -40.90 -12.49
CA ILE A 177 -2.80 -40.94 -13.80
C ILE A 177 -1.57 -40.02 -13.81
N VAL A 178 -1.73 -38.77 -13.36
CA VAL A 178 -0.64 -37.79 -13.37
C VAL A 178 0.40 -38.09 -12.28
N ALA A 179 -0.04 -38.46 -11.08
CA ALA A 179 0.85 -38.86 -9.98
C ALA A 179 1.76 -40.04 -10.38
N ASN A 180 1.21 -41.05 -11.05
CA ASN A 180 2.00 -42.19 -11.54
C ASN A 180 3.02 -41.77 -12.61
N ALA A 181 2.63 -40.88 -13.54
CA ALA A 181 3.56 -40.33 -14.53
C ALA A 181 4.69 -39.53 -13.87
N PHE A 182 4.35 -38.69 -12.89
CA PHE A 182 5.29 -37.86 -12.13
C PHE A 182 6.27 -38.69 -11.31
N LYS A 183 5.79 -39.72 -10.59
CA LYS A 183 6.65 -40.65 -9.83
C LYS A 183 7.70 -41.32 -10.74
N LYS A 184 7.33 -41.71 -11.97
CA LYS A 184 8.25 -42.31 -12.95
C LYS A 184 9.37 -41.38 -13.41
N ILE A 185 9.19 -40.06 -13.33
CA ILE A 185 10.20 -39.05 -13.69
C ILE A 185 10.82 -38.37 -12.46
N GLY A 186 10.75 -39.02 -11.30
CA GLY A 186 11.46 -38.63 -10.08
C GLY A 186 10.74 -37.60 -9.19
N TYR A 187 9.47 -37.30 -9.45
CA TYR A 187 8.72 -36.39 -8.60
C TYR A 187 8.24 -37.09 -7.32
N ASN A 188 8.17 -36.33 -6.23
CA ASN A 188 7.78 -36.82 -4.91
C ASN A 188 6.44 -36.25 -4.47
N GLU A 189 5.59 -37.11 -3.94
CA GLU A 189 4.30 -36.72 -3.37
C GLU A 189 4.51 -36.05 -2.01
N LYS A 190 3.89 -34.87 -1.82
CA LYS A 190 4.03 -34.01 -0.64
C LYS A 190 2.73 -33.26 -0.37
N THR A 191 2.48 -32.90 0.88
CA THR A 191 1.45 -31.90 1.22
C THR A 191 1.97 -30.52 0.80
N ILE A 192 1.33 -29.88 -0.18
CA ILE A 192 1.89 -28.72 -0.90
C ILE A 192 2.26 -27.53 0.02
N ASN A 193 1.42 -27.24 1.02
CA ASN A 193 1.66 -26.13 1.95
C ASN A 193 2.54 -26.51 3.15
N ASP A 194 2.95 -27.77 3.30
CA ASP A 194 3.90 -28.18 4.33
C ASP A 194 5.19 -27.33 4.22
N PRO A 195 5.75 -26.83 5.33
CA PRO A 195 6.94 -26.00 5.30
C PRO A 195 8.14 -26.60 4.57
N ALA A 196 8.38 -27.90 4.68
CA ALA A 196 9.48 -28.56 3.97
C ALA A 196 9.16 -28.67 2.47
N ALA A 197 7.93 -29.04 2.13
CA ALA A 197 7.50 -29.16 0.73
C ALA A 197 7.50 -27.82 -0.01
N ARG A 198 6.89 -26.78 0.56
CA ARG A 198 6.81 -25.46 -0.09
C ARG A 198 8.17 -24.79 -0.25
N ASN A 199 9.16 -25.14 0.57
CA ASN A 199 10.54 -24.62 0.44
C ASN A 199 11.44 -25.51 -0.43
N ALA A 200 11.00 -26.73 -0.78
CA ALA A 200 11.71 -27.67 -1.65
C ALA A 200 10.84 -28.10 -2.84
N LYS A 201 10.35 -27.11 -3.61
CA LYS A 201 9.30 -27.30 -4.63
C LYS A 201 9.69 -28.10 -5.87
N SER A 202 10.97 -28.12 -6.25
CA SER A 202 11.40 -28.82 -7.48
C SER A 202 11.05 -30.30 -7.39
N GLN A 203 10.50 -30.86 -8.47
CA GLN A 203 10.03 -32.24 -8.55
C GLN A 203 9.10 -32.66 -7.40
N THR A 204 8.12 -31.83 -7.05
CA THR A 204 7.10 -32.17 -6.06
C THR A 204 5.70 -32.15 -6.65
N PHE A 205 4.79 -32.93 -6.08
CA PHE A 205 3.36 -32.83 -6.36
C PHE A 205 2.52 -33.25 -5.15
N GLY A 206 1.24 -32.97 -5.17
CA GLY A 206 0.30 -33.39 -4.15
C GLY A 206 -1.12 -32.90 -4.43
N HIS A 207 -2.02 -33.12 -3.48
CA HIS A 207 -3.39 -32.63 -3.57
C HIS A 207 -3.45 -31.10 -3.58
N ALA A 208 -4.45 -30.58 -4.29
CA ALA A 208 -4.68 -29.16 -4.40
C ALA A 208 -5.12 -28.55 -3.04
N PRO A 209 -4.38 -27.58 -2.49
CA PRO A 209 -4.78 -26.92 -1.26
C PRO A 209 -5.82 -25.81 -1.52
N TYR A 210 -6.81 -25.70 -0.64
CA TYR A 210 -7.98 -24.82 -0.77
C TYR A 210 -8.25 -24.02 0.50
N THR A 211 -8.88 -22.85 0.36
CA THR A 211 -9.61 -22.20 1.46
C THR A 211 -11.07 -22.66 1.48
N ILE A 212 -11.31 -23.88 1.99
CA ILE A 212 -12.63 -24.50 2.11
C ILE A 212 -12.77 -25.07 3.52
N LYS A 213 -13.92 -24.83 4.14
CA LYS A 213 -14.25 -25.28 5.50
C LYS A 213 -15.63 -25.91 5.49
N ASN A 214 -15.72 -27.16 5.96
CA ASN A 214 -16.96 -27.94 6.01
C ASN A 214 -17.69 -27.97 4.65
N GLY A 215 -16.94 -28.20 3.57
CA GLY A 215 -17.45 -28.24 2.19
C GLY A 215 -17.90 -26.91 1.59
N LEU A 216 -17.75 -25.79 2.32
CA LEU A 216 -18.10 -24.45 1.84
C LEU A 216 -16.86 -23.60 1.65
N ARG A 217 -16.90 -22.68 0.68
CA ARG A 217 -15.84 -21.68 0.49
C ARG A 217 -15.60 -20.88 1.77
N ASP A 218 -14.34 -20.63 2.11
CA ASP A 218 -13.92 -19.92 3.32
C ASP A 218 -12.99 -18.72 3.01
N THR A 219 -13.56 -17.68 2.37
CA THR A 219 -12.81 -16.48 1.94
C THR A 219 -12.75 -15.40 3.02
N PRO A 220 -11.93 -14.34 2.85
CA PRO A 220 -12.04 -13.12 3.65
C PRO A 220 -13.45 -12.52 3.74
N ALA A 221 -14.27 -12.65 2.69
CA ALA A 221 -15.66 -12.18 2.68
C ALA A 221 -16.57 -12.96 3.66
N LYS A 222 -16.18 -14.18 4.02
CA LYS A 222 -16.86 -14.98 5.04
C LYS A 222 -16.11 -14.93 6.37
N ALA A 223 -14.88 -15.43 6.40
CA ALA A 223 -14.13 -15.63 7.63
C ALA A 223 -13.81 -14.30 8.34
N PHE A 224 -13.22 -13.34 7.63
CA PHE A 224 -12.77 -12.07 8.23
C PHE A 224 -13.94 -11.09 8.43
N TRP A 225 -14.83 -10.96 7.44
CA TRP A 225 -16.01 -10.10 7.58
C TRP A 225 -16.89 -10.49 8.76
N ASN A 226 -17.12 -11.79 8.99
CA ASN A 226 -17.94 -12.26 10.12
C ASN A 226 -17.39 -11.81 11.49
N LEU A 227 -16.07 -11.62 11.63
CA LEU A 227 -15.44 -11.17 12.88
C LEU A 227 -15.57 -9.66 13.12
N MET A 228 -15.80 -8.86 12.08
CA MET A 228 -15.82 -7.40 12.18
C MET A 228 -17.17 -6.75 11.86
N LYS A 229 -18.11 -7.44 11.21
CA LYS A 229 -19.38 -6.87 10.74
C LYS A 229 -20.29 -6.29 11.82
N THR A 230 -20.11 -6.69 13.07
CA THR A 230 -20.88 -6.19 14.23
C THR A 230 -20.16 -5.09 14.99
N ARG A 231 -18.90 -4.78 14.64
CA ARG A 231 -18.12 -3.71 15.29
C ARG A 231 -18.64 -2.35 14.83
N SER A 232 -18.88 -1.44 15.78
CA SER A 232 -19.45 -0.11 15.49
C SER A 232 -18.51 0.82 14.75
N ASN A 233 -17.20 0.56 14.77
CA ASN A 233 -16.16 1.33 14.10
C ASN A 233 -15.84 0.84 12.67
N VAL A 234 -16.60 -0.12 12.13
CA VAL A 234 -16.43 -0.63 10.76
C VAL A 234 -17.70 -0.45 9.95
N LYS A 235 -17.53 0.03 8.72
CA LYS A 235 -18.62 0.11 7.75
C LYS A 235 -18.18 -0.42 6.39
N LEU A 236 -19.00 -1.27 5.79
CA LEU A 236 -18.85 -1.72 4.40
C LEU A 236 -19.95 -1.08 3.57
N VAL A 237 -19.57 -0.42 2.47
CA VAL A 237 -20.50 0.16 1.50
C VAL A 237 -20.26 -0.51 0.14
N THR A 238 -21.27 -1.22 -0.35
CA THR A 238 -21.28 -1.84 -1.67
C THR A 238 -21.82 -0.88 -2.74
N SER A 239 -21.67 -1.23 -4.02
CA SER A 239 -22.04 -0.35 -5.14
C SER A 239 -21.39 1.04 -5.06
N ALA A 240 -20.20 1.10 -4.47
CA ALA A 240 -19.40 2.30 -4.23
C ALA A 240 -18.14 2.26 -5.09
N MET A 241 -18.27 2.64 -6.37
CA MET A 241 -17.14 2.69 -7.30
C MET A 241 -16.31 3.94 -7.00
N VAL A 242 -15.12 3.77 -6.41
CA VAL A 242 -14.21 4.88 -6.17
C VAL A 242 -13.75 5.49 -7.50
N SER A 243 -13.94 6.80 -7.63
CA SER A 243 -13.60 7.56 -8.82
C SER A 243 -12.19 8.13 -8.72
N TYR A 244 -11.85 8.72 -7.57
CA TYR A 244 -10.52 9.26 -7.26
C TYR A 244 -10.37 9.52 -5.75
N ILE A 245 -9.13 9.68 -5.31
CA ILE A 245 -8.75 10.17 -3.99
C ILE A 245 -8.51 11.66 -4.11
N ARG A 246 -9.15 12.47 -3.25
CA ARG A 246 -8.75 13.88 -3.14
C ARG A 246 -7.45 13.96 -2.36
N GLN A 247 -6.42 14.43 -3.02
CA GLN A 247 -5.11 14.63 -2.43
C GLN A 247 -4.50 15.94 -2.93
N TYR A 248 -3.61 16.52 -2.13
CA TYR A 248 -2.74 17.62 -2.54
C TYR A 248 -1.32 17.34 -2.06
N GLN A 249 -0.34 17.39 -2.97
CA GLN A 249 1.07 17.11 -2.68
C GLN A 249 1.29 15.79 -1.93
N GLY A 250 0.50 14.77 -2.29
CA GLY A 250 0.61 13.43 -1.73
C GLY A 250 -0.05 13.22 -0.36
N LYS A 251 -0.78 14.19 0.17
CA LYS A 251 -1.64 13.99 1.36
C LYS A 251 -3.09 13.83 0.92
N ALA A 252 -3.63 12.63 1.07
CA ALA A 252 -5.05 12.36 0.90
C ALA A 252 -5.87 13.02 2.02
N THR A 253 -6.99 13.64 1.65
CA THR A 253 -7.94 14.31 2.56
C THR A 253 -9.35 13.75 2.44
N ALA A 254 -9.70 13.14 1.31
CA ALA A 254 -10.99 12.47 1.12
C ALA A 254 -10.89 11.39 0.03
N VAL A 255 -11.85 10.48 0.00
CA VAL A 255 -12.07 9.54 -1.11
C VAL A 255 -13.41 9.87 -1.75
N VAL A 256 -13.45 9.97 -3.08
CA VAL A 256 -14.66 10.27 -3.84
C VAL A 256 -15.10 9.03 -4.62
N TYR A 257 -16.33 8.59 -4.39
CA TYR A 257 -16.93 7.45 -5.06
C TYR A 257 -18.24 7.81 -5.74
N ASN A 258 -18.63 7.02 -6.74
CA ASN A 258 -19.77 7.28 -7.62
C ASN A 258 -19.76 8.72 -8.20
N THR A 259 -18.56 9.24 -8.44
CA THR A 259 -18.25 10.57 -9.00
C THR A 259 -18.50 11.77 -8.08
N ASN A 260 -19.45 11.69 -7.15
CA ASN A 260 -19.91 12.85 -6.37
C ASN A 260 -20.05 12.60 -4.86
N VAL A 261 -19.94 11.36 -4.38
CA VAL A 261 -20.03 11.09 -2.95
C VAL A 261 -18.65 11.14 -2.33
N GLU A 262 -18.49 12.03 -1.37
CA GLU A 262 -17.22 12.31 -0.73
C GLU A 262 -17.18 11.77 0.69
N VAL A 263 -16.09 11.07 1.00
CA VAL A 263 -15.79 10.58 2.34
C VAL A 263 -14.53 11.28 2.84
N PRO A 264 -14.63 12.21 3.81
CA PRO A 264 -13.47 12.86 4.38
C PRO A 264 -12.64 11.88 5.23
N LEU A 265 -11.33 12.12 5.29
CA LEU A 265 -10.41 11.47 6.22
C LEU A 265 -10.26 12.32 7.48
N THR A 266 -9.99 11.69 8.62
CA THR A 266 -9.56 12.42 9.82
C THR A 266 -8.18 13.05 9.59
N ALA A 267 -7.73 13.95 10.48
CA ALA A 267 -6.40 14.58 10.36
C ALA A 267 -5.24 13.55 10.30
N ARG A 268 -5.40 12.44 11.03
CA ARG A 268 -4.49 11.29 11.05
C ARG A 268 -4.83 10.21 10.02
N GLY A 269 -5.83 10.45 9.17
CA GLY A 269 -6.42 9.42 8.33
C GLY A 269 -5.53 8.97 7.17
N ALA A 270 -5.78 7.76 6.67
CA ALA A 270 -5.05 7.12 5.59
C ALA A 270 -5.99 6.39 4.61
N VAL A 271 -5.49 6.15 3.40
CA VAL A 271 -6.17 5.36 2.36
C VAL A 271 -5.39 4.08 2.09
N ILE A 272 -6.07 2.93 2.08
CA ILE A 272 -5.52 1.66 1.60
C ILE A 272 -6.14 1.33 0.26
N MET A 273 -5.31 1.21 -0.77
CA MET A 273 -5.69 0.78 -2.09
C MET A 273 -5.69 -0.74 -2.17
N ALA A 274 -6.88 -1.32 -2.32
CA ALA A 274 -7.12 -2.75 -2.43
C ALA A 274 -8.06 -3.09 -3.62
N ALA A 275 -7.97 -2.29 -4.69
CA ALA A 275 -8.82 -2.39 -5.88
C ALA A 275 -8.27 -3.38 -6.93
N GLY A 276 -7.20 -4.12 -6.58
CA GLY A 276 -6.56 -5.13 -7.42
C GLY A 276 -5.53 -4.52 -8.38
N ALA A 277 -4.70 -5.39 -8.97
CA ALA A 277 -3.59 -5.01 -9.82
C ALA A 277 -3.97 -4.12 -11.02
N LEU A 278 -5.21 -4.15 -11.49
CA LEU A 278 -5.68 -3.30 -12.59
C LEU A 278 -6.51 -2.10 -12.12
N GLY A 279 -7.18 -2.21 -10.96
CA GLY A 279 -8.06 -1.14 -10.44
C GLY A 279 -7.31 -0.11 -9.61
N THR A 280 -6.35 -0.53 -8.79
CA THR A 280 -5.54 0.38 -7.95
C THR A 280 -4.76 1.42 -8.78
N PRO A 281 -3.97 1.06 -9.82
CA PRO A 281 -3.27 2.06 -10.63
C PRO A 281 -4.24 3.00 -11.37
N LYS A 282 -5.41 2.52 -11.80
CA LYS A 282 -6.46 3.34 -12.41
C LYS A 282 -6.88 4.47 -11.47
N VAL A 283 -7.25 4.14 -10.23
CA VAL A 283 -7.70 5.12 -9.24
C VAL A 283 -6.56 6.08 -8.86
N LEU A 284 -5.35 5.59 -8.66
CA LEU A 284 -4.19 6.44 -8.34
C LEU A 284 -3.95 7.50 -9.44
N ILE A 285 -3.93 7.08 -10.71
CA ILE A 285 -3.73 8.00 -11.84
C ILE A 285 -4.88 9.01 -11.95
N GLN A 286 -6.14 8.58 -11.76
CA GLN A 286 -7.29 9.49 -11.70
C GLN A 286 -7.24 10.49 -10.52
N SER A 287 -6.39 10.23 -9.52
CA SER A 287 -6.18 11.06 -8.32
C SER A 287 -4.98 12.01 -8.45
N GLY A 288 -4.33 12.05 -9.62
CA GLY A 288 -3.10 12.82 -9.81
C GLY A 288 -1.87 12.20 -9.14
N VAL A 289 -1.87 10.88 -8.93
CA VAL A 289 -0.73 10.10 -8.40
C VAL A 289 -0.34 9.05 -9.44
N GLY A 290 0.74 9.27 -10.19
CA GLY A 290 1.12 8.36 -11.26
C GLY A 290 2.04 8.96 -12.33
N PRO A 291 2.12 8.35 -13.53
CA PRO A 291 3.01 8.82 -14.58
C PRO A 291 2.60 10.20 -15.09
N GLN A 292 3.60 11.07 -15.31
CA GLN A 292 3.37 12.46 -15.71
C GLN A 292 2.57 12.57 -17.02
N ASP A 293 2.87 11.72 -18.00
CA ASP A 293 2.19 11.68 -19.29
C ASP A 293 0.70 11.32 -19.14
N GLN A 294 0.39 10.35 -18.27
CA GLN A 294 -0.99 9.94 -17.99
C GLN A 294 -1.77 11.04 -17.27
N ILE A 295 -1.17 11.67 -16.26
CA ILE A 295 -1.83 12.76 -15.53
C ILE A 295 -2.07 13.96 -16.46
N ASN A 296 -1.07 14.33 -17.28
CA ASN A 296 -1.21 15.39 -18.28
C ASN A 296 -2.34 15.09 -19.27
N LEU A 297 -2.42 13.84 -19.74
CA LEU A 297 -3.48 13.39 -20.64
C LEU A 297 -4.86 13.57 -20.01
N LEU A 298 -5.06 13.07 -18.78
CA LEU A 298 -6.34 13.19 -18.09
C LEU A 298 -6.71 14.66 -17.79
N ASN A 299 -5.71 15.49 -17.45
CA ASN A 299 -5.93 16.90 -17.18
C ASN A 299 -6.36 17.66 -18.44
N LEU A 300 -5.71 17.37 -19.58
CA LEU A 300 -6.05 17.97 -20.87
C LEU A 300 -7.48 17.60 -21.31
N ARG A 301 -7.92 16.36 -21.04
CA ARG A 301 -9.29 15.94 -21.34
C ARG A 301 -10.34 16.68 -20.51
N GLY A 302 -10.02 17.02 -19.27
CA GLY A 302 -10.88 17.82 -18.40
C GLY A 302 -12.13 17.11 -17.85
N ASP A 303 -12.34 15.83 -18.13
CA ASP A 303 -13.44 15.01 -17.60
C ASP A 303 -13.06 14.19 -16.35
N PHE A 304 -11.82 14.32 -15.87
CA PHE A 304 -11.32 13.67 -14.64
C PHE A 304 -11.11 14.71 -13.52
N PRO A 305 -12.04 14.85 -12.55
CA PRO A 305 -11.95 15.89 -11.53
C PRO A 305 -10.72 15.77 -10.62
N GLY A 306 -10.27 14.55 -10.33
CA GLY A 306 -9.17 14.29 -9.41
C GLY A 306 -7.80 14.80 -9.86
N VAL A 307 -7.62 15.15 -11.15
CA VAL A 307 -6.38 15.72 -11.68
C VAL A 307 -6.41 17.24 -11.85
N LYS A 308 -7.56 17.91 -11.69
CA LYS A 308 -7.69 19.34 -12.01
C LYS A 308 -7.00 20.30 -11.04
N ASN A 309 -6.87 19.92 -9.78
CA ASN A 309 -6.47 20.84 -8.70
C ASN A 309 -4.95 20.98 -8.51
N GLY A 310 -4.14 20.47 -9.44
CA GLY A 310 -2.68 20.44 -9.32
C GLY A 310 -2.19 19.59 -8.15
N GLY A 311 -1.00 19.91 -7.61
CA GLY A 311 -0.43 19.19 -6.46
C GLY A 311 -0.17 17.70 -6.74
N TRP A 312 0.11 17.36 -8.00
CA TRP A 312 0.29 15.98 -8.45
C TRP A 312 1.53 15.34 -7.83
N VAL A 313 1.45 14.03 -7.64
CA VAL A 313 2.58 13.19 -7.25
C VAL A 313 3.03 12.42 -8.48
N ILE A 314 4.21 12.74 -8.98
CA ILE A 314 4.77 12.07 -10.14
C ILE A 314 5.46 10.80 -9.69
N ASN A 315 4.81 9.68 -9.98
CA ASN A 315 5.31 8.34 -9.74
C ASN A 315 5.13 7.54 -11.03
N ASN A 316 6.18 7.56 -11.86
CA ASN A 316 6.16 6.94 -13.20
C ASN A 316 6.03 5.41 -13.17
N ASN A 317 6.10 4.79 -12.00
CA ASN A 317 5.98 3.34 -11.83
C ASN A 317 4.54 2.87 -11.53
N VAL A 318 3.60 3.77 -11.25
CA VAL A 318 2.18 3.41 -11.11
C VAL A 318 1.65 2.89 -12.46
N GLY A 319 1.07 1.69 -12.43
CA GLY A 319 0.58 0.97 -13.60
C GLY A 319 1.66 0.22 -14.38
N LYS A 320 2.95 0.40 -14.07
CA LYS A 320 4.08 -0.25 -14.77
C LYS A 320 4.46 -1.59 -14.15
N ASN A 321 5.22 -2.40 -14.90
CA ASN A 321 5.70 -3.71 -14.46
C ASN A 321 4.57 -4.71 -14.14
N LEU A 322 3.41 -4.55 -14.79
CA LEU A 322 2.32 -5.50 -14.66
C LEU A 322 2.78 -6.87 -15.18
N PHE A 323 2.59 -7.91 -14.37
CA PHE A 323 2.81 -9.30 -14.76
C PHE A 323 1.55 -10.12 -14.52
N ASP A 324 1.46 -11.26 -15.19
CA ASP A 324 0.51 -12.33 -14.94
C ASP A 324 1.27 -13.65 -15.09
N THR A 325 0.79 -14.72 -14.49
CA THR A 325 1.33 -16.06 -14.78
C THR A 325 0.99 -16.45 -16.22
N ASN A 326 1.90 -17.14 -16.89
CA ASN A 326 1.65 -17.72 -18.21
C ASN A 326 1.06 -19.12 -18.08
N VAL A 327 0.00 -19.46 -18.84
CA VAL A 327 -0.54 -20.83 -18.87
C VAL A 327 -0.78 -21.34 -20.28
N VAL A 328 -0.58 -22.64 -20.47
CA VAL A 328 -1.14 -23.42 -21.58
C VAL A 328 -1.98 -24.60 -21.04
N PHE A 329 -3.06 -24.95 -21.73
CA PHE A 329 -3.95 -26.04 -21.32
C PHE A 329 -3.72 -27.28 -22.19
N ALA A 330 -3.04 -28.28 -21.63
CA ALA A 330 -2.76 -29.55 -22.29
C ALA A 330 -3.84 -30.58 -21.89
N SER A 331 -4.69 -30.96 -22.83
CA SER A 331 -5.74 -31.97 -22.65
C SER A 331 -5.23 -33.34 -23.09
N PHE A 332 -5.64 -34.37 -22.36
CA PHE A 332 -5.27 -35.76 -22.59
C PHE A 332 -6.50 -36.66 -22.48
N SER A 333 -6.46 -37.83 -23.11
CA SER A 333 -7.36 -38.93 -22.78
C SER A 333 -6.59 -40.12 -22.21
N HIS A 334 -7.25 -40.89 -21.35
CA HIS A 334 -6.70 -42.11 -20.78
C HIS A 334 -7.83 -43.11 -20.50
N PRO A 335 -7.64 -44.43 -20.70
CA PRO A 335 -8.69 -45.43 -20.46
C PRO A 335 -9.27 -45.40 -19.03
N ASP A 336 -8.41 -45.16 -18.04
CA ASP A 336 -8.83 -45.10 -16.62
C ASP A 336 -9.47 -43.76 -16.22
N GLN A 337 -9.43 -42.75 -17.09
CA GLN A 337 -10.00 -41.45 -16.77
C GLN A 337 -11.53 -41.49 -16.87
N LYS A 338 -12.18 -40.93 -15.85
CA LYS A 338 -13.62 -40.65 -15.84
C LYS A 338 -13.83 -39.16 -15.61
N SER A 339 -14.27 -38.46 -16.64
CA SER A 339 -14.39 -37.00 -16.59
C SER A 339 -15.49 -36.57 -15.62
N PHE A 340 -15.18 -35.66 -14.71
CA PHE A 340 -16.17 -34.96 -13.90
C PHE A 340 -16.37 -33.54 -14.42
N GLN A 341 -17.56 -33.26 -14.94
CA GLN A 341 -17.91 -32.03 -15.65
C GLN A 341 -18.80 -31.13 -14.78
N TYR A 342 -18.21 -30.14 -14.10
CA TYR A 342 -18.93 -29.22 -13.23
C TYR A 342 -20.06 -28.43 -13.92
N LYS A 343 -19.89 -28.08 -15.20
CA LYS A 343 -20.90 -27.33 -15.98
C LYS A 343 -22.18 -28.10 -16.27
N THR A 344 -22.16 -29.44 -16.19
CA THR A 344 -23.37 -30.24 -16.42
C THR A 344 -24.23 -30.36 -15.16
N LYS A 345 -23.74 -29.89 -14.00
CA LYS A 345 -24.42 -29.95 -12.71
C LYS A 345 -25.00 -31.33 -12.40
N PRO A 346 -24.16 -32.39 -12.28
CA PRO A 346 -24.65 -33.75 -12.10
C PRO A 346 -25.52 -33.86 -10.85
N SER A 347 -26.79 -34.23 -11.01
CA SER A 347 -27.76 -34.26 -9.90
C SER A 347 -27.30 -35.15 -8.75
N TRP A 348 -26.74 -36.31 -9.04
CA TRP A 348 -26.22 -37.23 -8.02
C TRP A 348 -25.12 -36.61 -7.15
N ALA A 349 -24.28 -35.74 -7.72
CA ALA A 349 -23.19 -35.09 -7.00
C ALA A 349 -23.71 -33.95 -6.12
N ILE A 350 -24.68 -33.19 -6.65
CA ILE A 350 -25.41 -32.17 -5.89
C ILE A 350 -26.20 -32.82 -4.76
N ASP A 351 -26.87 -33.94 -5.01
CA ASP A 351 -27.66 -34.67 -4.01
C ASP A 351 -26.77 -35.22 -2.89
N GLN A 352 -25.60 -35.77 -3.23
CA GLN A 352 -24.61 -36.18 -2.23
C GLN A 352 -24.18 -34.96 -1.38
N TYR A 353 -23.82 -33.85 -2.01
CA TYR A 353 -23.37 -32.66 -1.32
C TYR A 353 -24.45 -32.05 -0.41
N MET A 354 -25.68 -31.95 -0.89
CA MET A 354 -26.78 -31.34 -0.14
C MET A 354 -27.30 -32.25 0.98
N ASN A 355 -27.35 -33.56 0.76
CA ASN A 355 -28.05 -34.50 1.65
C ASN A 355 -27.13 -35.42 2.46
N GLN A 356 -25.82 -35.47 2.17
CA GLN A 356 -24.84 -36.31 2.87
C GLN A 356 -23.70 -35.48 3.46
N GLY A 357 -24.05 -34.33 4.06
CA GLY A 357 -23.13 -33.52 4.85
C GLY A 357 -22.02 -32.82 4.06
N GLN A 358 -22.32 -32.30 2.86
CA GLN A 358 -21.36 -31.54 2.03
C GLN A 358 -20.13 -32.37 1.63
N THR A 359 -20.37 -33.64 1.32
CA THR A 359 -19.33 -34.58 0.85
C THR A 359 -19.35 -34.71 -0.67
N GLY A 360 -18.26 -35.25 -1.23
CA GLY A 360 -18.18 -35.61 -2.66
C GLY A 360 -17.50 -34.57 -3.54
N GLY A 361 -17.51 -34.82 -4.86
CA GLY A 361 -16.83 -33.98 -5.85
C GLY A 361 -17.36 -32.54 -5.94
N TRP A 362 -18.62 -32.31 -5.56
CA TRP A 362 -19.24 -30.98 -5.54
C TRP A 362 -18.72 -30.08 -4.41
N ALA A 363 -18.02 -30.65 -3.42
CA ALA A 363 -17.32 -29.91 -2.37
C ALA A 363 -15.96 -29.34 -2.81
N SER A 364 -15.55 -29.55 -4.08
CA SER A 364 -14.31 -29.05 -4.66
C SER A 364 -14.60 -28.24 -5.94
N PRO A 365 -13.79 -27.23 -6.29
CA PRO A 365 -13.94 -26.45 -7.52
C PRO A 365 -13.24 -27.10 -8.74
N GLY A 366 -12.60 -28.27 -8.58
CA GLY A 366 -12.17 -29.10 -9.72
C GLY A 366 -10.69 -29.48 -9.79
N PRO A 367 -9.72 -28.62 -9.43
CA PRO A 367 -8.33 -29.07 -9.37
C PRO A 367 -8.13 -30.25 -8.41
N VAL A 368 -7.37 -31.27 -8.81
CA VAL A 368 -7.14 -32.46 -7.97
C VAL A 368 -5.68 -32.65 -7.60
N LEU A 369 -4.76 -32.18 -8.45
CA LEU A 369 -3.32 -32.27 -8.25
C LEU A 369 -2.66 -30.94 -8.55
N ILE A 370 -1.68 -30.57 -7.72
CA ILE A 370 -0.71 -29.51 -7.99
C ILE A 370 0.67 -30.14 -8.07
N GLY A 371 1.44 -29.81 -9.11
CA GLY A 371 2.84 -30.17 -9.26
C GLY A 371 3.71 -28.92 -9.39
N TYR A 372 4.94 -28.98 -8.90
CA TYR A 372 5.93 -27.93 -9.01
C TYR A 372 7.25 -28.45 -9.55
N GLU A 373 7.94 -27.58 -10.29
CA GLU A 373 9.26 -27.84 -10.83
C GLU A 373 10.02 -26.54 -11.02
N ASN A 374 11.33 -26.54 -10.77
CA ASN A 374 12.16 -25.36 -10.97
C ASN A 374 13.47 -25.75 -11.65
N TYR A 375 13.84 -25.09 -12.75
CA TYR A 375 15.14 -25.29 -13.40
C TYR A 375 15.55 -24.11 -14.26
N GLN A 376 16.81 -24.13 -14.71
CA GLN A 376 17.38 -23.09 -15.55
C GLN A 376 16.96 -23.28 -17.02
N VAL A 377 16.50 -22.20 -17.66
CA VAL A 377 16.31 -22.13 -19.11
C VAL A 377 17.07 -20.91 -19.59
N ASN A 378 17.99 -21.11 -20.55
CA ASN A 378 18.87 -20.05 -21.08
C ASN A 378 19.60 -19.25 -19.98
N GLY A 379 20.02 -19.91 -18.91
CA GLY A 379 20.76 -19.27 -17.80
C GLY A 379 19.90 -18.51 -16.78
N ARG A 380 18.56 -18.60 -16.86
CA ARG A 380 17.62 -18.02 -15.89
C ARG A 380 16.78 -19.10 -15.21
N ALA A 381 16.59 -18.99 -13.90
CA ALA A 381 15.73 -19.87 -13.12
C ALA A 381 14.25 -19.62 -13.42
N TYR A 382 13.54 -20.65 -13.86
CA TYR A 382 12.10 -20.63 -14.04
C TYR A 382 11.40 -21.52 -13.01
N GLU A 383 10.24 -21.05 -12.55
CA GLU A 383 9.34 -21.76 -11.65
C GLU A 383 8.10 -22.18 -12.43
N PHE A 384 7.80 -23.47 -12.38
CA PHE A 384 6.71 -24.08 -13.13
C PHE A 384 5.69 -24.70 -12.19
N GLN A 385 4.43 -24.69 -12.63
CA GLN A 385 3.34 -25.37 -11.94
C GLN A 385 2.54 -26.21 -12.92
N THR A 386 2.08 -27.38 -12.47
CA THR A 386 1.04 -28.17 -13.12
C THR A 386 -0.19 -28.15 -12.24
N THR A 387 -1.35 -27.77 -12.77
CA THR A 387 -2.66 -27.95 -12.12
C THR A 387 -3.47 -28.95 -12.92
N VAL A 388 -3.93 -30.03 -12.29
CA VAL A 388 -4.69 -31.09 -12.98
C VAL A 388 -6.19 -30.90 -12.74
N LEU A 389 -6.95 -30.88 -13.82
CA LEU A 389 -8.41 -30.78 -13.83
C LEU A 389 -9.03 -32.13 -14.20
N THR A 390 -10.26 -32.37 -13.74
CA THR A 390 -10.99 -33.64 -13.89
C THR A 390 -11.66 -33.83 -15.25
N ALA A 391 -11.56 -32.88 -16.17
CA ALA A 391 -12.16 -32.95 -17.50
C ALA A 391 -11.22 -32.34 -18.54
N GLY A 392 -11.45 -32.64 -19.81
CA GLY A 392 -10.76 -31.96 -20.91
C GLY A 392 -11.11 -30.47 -20.99
N PHE A 393 -10.24 -29.67 -21.58
CA PHE A 393 -10.46 -28.24 -21.78
C PHE A 393 -11.08 -27.94 -23.16
N ASP A 394 -11.92 -26.92 -23.22
CA ASP A 394 -12.56 -26.42 -24.45
C ASP A 394 -13.33 -27.52 -25.22
N THR A 395 -12.94 -27.81 -26.47
CA THR A 395 -13.62 -28.81 -27.33
C THR A 395 -13.57 -30.24 -26.77
N PHE A 396 -12.68 -30.52 -25.81
CA PHE A 396 -12.55 -31.82 -25.16
C PHE A 396 -13.37 -31.95 -23.87
N TYR A 397 -14.09 -30.90 -23.45
CA TYR A 397 -14.79 -30.90 -22.16
C TYR A 397 -15.84 -32.00 -22.04
N SER A 398 -16.57 -32.28 -23.11
CA SER A 398 -17.61 -33.31 -23.15
C SER A 398 -17.06 -34.74 -23.27
N GLN A 399 -15.76 -34.91 -23.54
CA GLN A 399 -15.16 -36.22 -23.71
C GLN A 399 -15.02 -36.92 -22.35
N GLY A 400 -15.70 -38.06 -22.19
CA GLY A 400 -15.87 -38.76 -20.90
C GLY A 400 -14.60 -39.40 -20.32
N ASN A 401 -13.53 -39.52 -21.10
CA ASN A 401 -12.24 -40.06 -20.68
C ASN A 401 -11.09 -39.05 -20.81
N ALA A 402 -11.42 -37.76 -20.80
CA ALA A 402 -10.45 -36.66 -20.94
C ALA A 402 -10.15 -35.97 -19.61
N PHE A 403 -8.93 -35.45 -19.47
CA PHE A 403 -8.51 -34.59 -18.37
C PHE A 403 -7.55 -33.52 -18.90
N THR A 404 -7.27 -32.50 -18.10
CA THR A 404 -6.38 -31.41 -18.50
C THR A 404 -5.30 -31.17 -17.46
N THR A 405 -4.08 -30.95 -17.93
CA THR A 405 -3.01 -30.32 -17.14
C THR A 405 -2.85 -28.88 -17.61
N SER A 406 -3.16 -27.93 -16.74
CA SER A 406 -2.80 -26.53 -16.91
C SER A 406 -1.33 -26.36 -16.53
N LEU A 407 -0.50 -25.95 -17.48
CA LEU A 407 0.95 -25.85 -17.30
C LEU A 407 1.34 -24.38 -17.25
N TYR A 408 1.97 -23.98 -16.15
CA TYR A 408 2.24 -22.59 -15.84
C TYR A 408 3.73 -22.29 -15.84
N VAL A 409 4.07 -21.08 -16.27
CA VAL A 409 5.32 -20.39 -15.91
C VAL A 409 4.95 -19.30 -14.91
N ASN A 410 5.32 -19.51 -13.64
CA ASN A 410 4.87 -18.69 -12.51
C ASN A 410 5.65 -17.38 -12.35
N ASN A 411 6.88 -17.31 -12.84
CA ASN A 411 7.77 -16.14 -12.75
C ASN A 411 8.22 -15.67 -14.15
N PRO A 412 7.30 -15.33 -15.06
CA PRO A 412 7.69 -14.96 -16.43
C PRO A 412 8.52 -13.69 -16.46
N GLU A 413 9.33 -13.51 -17.50
CA GLU A 413 10.10 -12.28 -17.74
C GLU A 413 9.21 -11.16 -18.29
N ALA A 414 8.20 -11.52 -19.08
CA ALA A 414 7.25 -10.60 -19.68
C ALA A 414 6.64 -9.62 -18.67
N ARG A 415 6.58 -8.34 -19.06
CA ARG A 415 5.97 -7.24 -18.29
C ARG A 415 5.24 -6.33 -19.25
N ASP A 416 4.11 -5.81 -18.83
CA ASP A 416 3.34 -4.79 -19.55
C ASP A 416 3.04 -3.60 -18.61
N TYR A 417 2.17 -2.71 -19.05
CA TYR A 417 1.62 -1.66 -18.20
C TYR A 417 0.18 -1.32 -18.56
N SER A 418 -0.53 -0.82 -17.56
CA SER A 418 -1.88 -0.27 -17.72
C SER A 418 -1.84 1.25 -17.89
N SER A 419 -2.72 1.80 -18.71
CA SER A 419 -2.79 3.24 -18.97
C SER A 419 -4.15 3.68 -19.50
N PHE A 420 -4.44 4.96 -19.36
CA PHE A 420 -5.55 5.59 -20.06
C PHE A 420 -5.19 5.84 -21.54
N SER A 421 -6.13 5.57 -22.44
CA SER A 421 -6.06 6.01 -23.82
C SER A 421 -6.56 7.44 -23.98
N ALA A 422 -6.28 8.05 -25.13
CA ALA A 422 -6.66 9.43 -25.42
C ALA A 422 -8.17 9.68 -25.36
N ASP A 423 -9.00 8.64 -25.53
CA ASP A 423 -10.47 8.68 -25.39
C ASP A 423 -10.96 8.49 -23.94
N GLY A 424 -10.05 8.39 -22.97
CA GLY A 424 -10.36 8.28 -21.54
C GLY A 424 -10.67 6.86 -21.06
N LYS A 425 -10.53 5.85 -21.93
CA LYS A 425 -10.70 4.45 -21.54
C LYS A 425 -9.48 3.90 -20.83
N TRP A 426 -9.70 3.01 -19.87
CA TRP A 426 -8.64 2.36 -19.11
C TRP A 426 -8.24 1.05 -19.78
N ASN A 427 -6.97 0.90 -20.17
CA ASN A 427 -6.45 -0.30 -20.81
C ASN A 427 -5.59 -1.08 -19.82
N ALA A 428 -5.78 -2.40 -19.74
CA ALA A 428 -4.97 -3.26 -18.88
C ALA A 428 -3.56 -3.49 -19.46
N PHE A 429 -3.48 -3.76 -20.77
CA PHE A 429 -2.24 -4.11 -21.47
C PHE A 429 -2.06 -3.12 -22.62
N THR A 430 -1.03 -2.29 -22.54
CA THR A 430 -0.79 -1.26 -23.54
C THR A 430 0.20 -1.72 -24.61
N GLN A 431 1.12 -2.63 -24.28
CA GLN A 431 2.09 -3.19 -25.22
C GLN A 431 1.68 -4.55 -25.79
N ASN A 432 0.65 -5.21 -25.22
CA ASN A 432 0.24 -6.57 -25.57
C ASN A 432 1.39 -7.58 -25.49
N SER A 433 2.17 -7.49 -24.42
CA SER A 433 3.48 -8.15 -24.25
C SER A 433 3.54 -9.13 -23.08
N MET A 434 2.40 -9.61 -22.59
CA MET A 434 2.35 -10.44 -21.37
C MET A 434 2.57 -11.93 -21.60
N TYR A 435 1.97 -12.50 -22.65
CA TYR A 435 1.79 -13.95 -22.72
C TYR A 435 2.75 -14.64 -23.68
N LEU A 436 3.75 -15.36 -23.13
CA LEU A 436 4.87 -15.96 -23.87
C LEU A 436 5.54 -14.99 -24.86
N ALA A 437 5.58 -13.70 -24.50
CA ALA A 437 6.00 -12.64 -25.40
C ALA A 437 7.53 -12.56 -25.58
N THR A 438 8.31 -13.07 -24.62
CA THR A 438 9.76 -13.14 -24.71
C THR A 438 10.20 -14.51 -25.24
N GLY A 439 11.35 -14.55 -25.92
CA GLY A 439 11.92 -15.81 -26.41
C GLY A 439 12.24 -16.79 -25.28
N ASN A 440 12.65 -16.28 -24.10
CA ASN A 440 12.94 -17.12 -22.93
C ASN A 440 11.67 -17.68 -22.29
N ASP A 441 10.60 -16.88 -22.16
CA ASP A 441 9.33 -17.38 -21.61
C ASP A 441 8.72 -18.46 -22.52
N LEU A 442 8.79 -18.25 -23.84
CA LEU A 442 8.36 -19.27 -24.81
C LEU A 442 9.20 -20.54 -24.69
N ALA A 443 10.53 -20.42 -24.65
CA ALA A 443 11.42 -21.57 -24.50
C ALA A 443 11.18 -22.33 -23.19
N ALA A 444 10.96 -21.61 -22.09
CA ALA A 444 10.66 -22.18 -20.79
C ALA A 444 9.35 -22.99 -20.83
N MET A 445 8.28 -22.41 -21.39
CA MET A 445 7.00 -23.11 -21.54
C MET A 445 7.10 -24.32 -22.47
N GLN A 446 7.81 -24.21 -23.61
CA GLN A 446 8.01 -25.32 -24.53
C GLN A 446 8.76 -26.48 -23.86
N ASN A 447 9.82 -26.19 -23.11
CA ASN A 447 10.59 -27.19 -22.40
C ASN A 447 9.75 -27.91 -21.34
N TYR A 448 9.05 -27.15 -20.50
CA TYR A 448 8.21 -27.72 -19.44
C TYR A 448 7.04 -28.52 -19.99
N ALA A 449 6.33 -27.98 -20.98
CA ALA A 449 5.22 -28.68 -21.61
C ALA A 449 5.64 -29.99 -22.26
N THR A 450 6.79 -30.00 -22.96
CA THR A 450 7.33 -31.23 -23.57
C THR A 450 7.60 -32.28 -22.50
N ARG A 451 8.25 -31.89 -21.40
CA ARG A 451 8.56 -32.82 -20.29
C ARG A 451 7.30 -33.43 -19.67
N VAL A 452 6.27 -32.64 -19.40
CA VAL A 452 5.02 -33.14 -18.80
C VAL A 452 4.23 -34.01 -19.79
N VAL A 453 4.12 -33.59 -21.06
CA VAL A 453 3.41 -34.35 -22.10
C VAL A 453 4.10 -35.70 -22.34
N ASP A 454 5.42 -35.74 -22.40
CA ASP A 454 6.17 -36.99 -22.63
C ASP A 454 6.05 -37.95 -21.46
N ALA A 455 6.08 -37.44 -20.22
CA ALA A 455 5.83 -38.25 -19.02
C ALA A 455 4.43 -38.88 -19.04
N LEU A 456 3.41 -38.13 -19.46
CA LEU A 456 2.04 -38.63 -19.55
C LEU A 456 1.85 -39.63 -20.70
N ARG A 457 2.47 -39.40 -21.86
CA ARG A 457 2.50 -40.37 -22.98
C ARG A 457 3.16 -41.68 -22.58
N ALA A 458 4.30 -41.61 -21.89
CA ALA A 458 4.99 -42.78 -21.35
C ALA A 458 4.16 -43.51 -20.28
N ASN A 459 3.16 -42.83 -19.70
CA ASN A 459 2.19 -43.41 -18.78
C ASN A 459 0.85 -43.78 -19.46
N GLY A 460 0.81 -43.89 -20.79
CA GLY A 460 -0.37 -44.39 -21.52
C GLY A 460 -1.44 -43.35 -21.85
N ALA A 461 -1.21 -42.06 -21.55
CA ALA A 461 -2.15 -41.00 -21.93
C ALA A 461 -1.96 -40.58 -23.39
N THR A 462 -3.06 -40.33 -24.09
CA THR A 462 -3.06 -39.74 -25.44
C THR A 462 -3.13 -38.23 -25.33
N PHE A 463 -2.15 -37.51 -25.87
CA PHE A 463 -2.19 -36.04 -25.92
C PHE A 463 -3.15 -35.55 -27.00
N LEU A 464 -4.15 -34.76 -26.61
CA LEU A 464 -5.25 -34.32 -27.50
C LEU A 464 -5.05 -32.91 -28.05
N SER A 465 -4.34 -32.02 -27.35
CA SER A 465 -4.30 -30.60 -27.71
C SER A 465 -3.52 -30.26 -28.99
N ALA A 466 -2.61 -31.14 -29.42
CA ALA A 466 -1.81 -30.94 -30.62
C ALA A 466 -2.41 -31.67 -31.82
N ALA A 467 -2.26 -31.08 -33.02
CA ALA A 467 -2.61 -31.74 -34.25
C ALA A 467 -1.76 -33.00 -34.47
N ASN A 468 -2.26 -33.97 -35.25
CA ASN A 468 -1.52 -35.19 -35.53
C ASN A 468 -0.16 -34.88 -36.17
N GLY A 469 0.92 -35.45 -35.61
CA GLY A 469 2.30 -35.20 -36.04
C GLY A 469 2.90 -33.84 -35.62
N GLN A 470 2.16 -32.97 -34.94
CA GLN A 470 2.67 -31.69 -34.43
C GLN A 470 3.51 -31.93 -33.16
N SER A 471 4.69 -31.28 -33.08
CA SER A 471 5.53 -31.31 -31.87
C SER A 471 4.87 -30.53 -30.73
N VAL A 472 5.20 -30.87 -29.47
CA VAL A 472 4.69 -30.13 -28.31
C VAL A 472 5.18 -28.69 -28.32
N ALA A 473 6.42 -28.46 -28.73
CA ALA A 473 7.00 -27.13 -28.84
C ALA A 473 6.27 -26.25 -29.87
N ASP A 474 5.95 -26.79 -31.05
CA ASP A 474 5.18 -26.08 -32.08
C ASP A 474 3.74 -25.85 -31.64
N TRP A 475 3.16 -26.80 -30.92
CA TRP A 475 1.86 -26.62 -30.29
C TRP A 475 1.86 -25.47 -29.30
N VAL A 476 2.80 -25.40 -28.36
CA VAL A 476 2.90 -24.28 -27.39
C VAL A 476 3.04 -22.95 -28.12
N LYS A 477 3.91 -22.88 -29.13
CA LYS A 477 4.12 -21.67 -29.93
C LYS A 477 2.85 -21.22 -30.65
N GLY A 478 2.12 -22.16 -31.25
CA GLY A 478 0.86 -21.88 -31.94
C GLY A 478 -0.31 -21.59 -31.00
N TYR A 479 -0.34 -22.21 -29.82
CA TYR A 479 -1.37 -22.02 -28.80
C TYR A 479 -1.27 -20.63 -28.14
N GLY A 480 -0.03 -20.17 -27.89
CA GLY A 480 0.24 -18.93 -27.16
C GLY A 480 -0.09 -19.04 -25.67
N GLY A 481 0.39 -18.10 -24.84
CA GLY A 481 -0.01 -18.07 -23.43
C GLY A 481 -1.42 -17.50 -23.25
N ARG A 482 -2.11 -17.89 -22.17
CA ARG A 482 -3.42 -17.33 -21.79
C ARG A 482 -3.38 -16.58 -20.47
N ILE A 483 -4.39 -15.73 -20.27
CA ILE A 483 -4.66 -15.04 -19.01
C ILE A 483 -4.94 -16.05 -17.90
N THR A 484 -4.27 -15.89 -16.76
CA THR A 484 -4.47 -16.70 -15.55
C THR A 484 -5.15 -15.94 -14.42
N HIS A 485 -5.20 -14.60 -14.50
CA HIS A 485 -5.79 -13.72 -13.49
C HIS A 485 -4.98 -13.68 -12.19
N HIS A 486 -3.68 -13.97 -12.26
CA HIS A 486 -2.69 -13.82 -11.19
C HIS A 486 -1.93 -12.50 -11.32
N PHE A 487 -2.64 -11.43 -11.68
CA PHE A 487 -2.04 -10.13 -11.94
C PHE A 487 -1.34 -9.54 -10.71
N GLY A 488 -0.15 -8.97 -10.90
CA GLY A 488 0.60 -8.21 -9.89
C GLY A 488 1.57 -7.22 -10.52
N GLY A 489 2.41 -6.55 -9.71
CA GLY A 489 3.51 -5.74 -10.23
C GLY A 489 3.21 -4.27 -10.50
N SER A 490 1.96 -3.94 -10.78
CA SER A 490 1.53 -2.61 -11.25
C SER A 490 1.71 -1.46 -10.24
N CYS A 491 2.06 -1.74 -8.99
CA CYS A 491 2.65 -0.75 -8.09
C CYS A 491 3.48 -1.46 -7.00
N TYR A 492 4.51 -2.20 -7.42
CA TYR A 492 5.20 -3.07 -6.46
C TYR A 492 6.00 -2.30 -5.40
N ALA A 493 6.10 -2.91 -4.22
CA ALA A 493 6.79 -2.36 -3.06
C ALA A 493 8.24 -2.87 -2.97
N SER A 494 9.16 -1.99 -2.58
CA SER A 494 10.54 -2.40 -2.27
C SER A 494 11.20 -1.48 -1.25
N SER A 495 12.00 -2.09 -0.37
CA SER A 495 12.90 -1.41 0.56
C SER A 495 14.22 -0.97 -0.07
N ASP A 496 14.54 -1.47 -1.26
CA ASP A 496 15.73 -1.08 -2.01
C ASP A 496 15.52 0.32 -2.60
N THR A 497 16.02 1.35 -1.94
CA THR A 497 15.87 2.73 -2.40
C THR A 497 16.59 3.02 -3.72
N SER A 498 17.51 2.14 -4.13
CA SER A 498 18.17 2.22 -5.44
C SER A 498 17.33 1.64 -6.57
N ASP A 499 16.27 0.89 -6.25
CA ASP A 499 15.34 0.34 -7.23
C ASP A 499 14.48 1.46 -7.82
N SER A 500 14.88 1.94 -9.00
CA SER A 500 14.19 3.00 -9.72
C SER A 500 12.81 2.58 -10.26
N LYS A 501 12.49 1.28 -10.25
CA LYS A 501 11.23 0.73 -10.76
C LYS A 501 10.19 0.50 -9.66
N ARG A 502 10.54 0.69 -8.38
CA ARG A 502 9.59 0.53 -7.27
C ARG A 502 8.54 1.64 -7.29
N CYS A 503 7.31 1.29 -6.97
CA CYS A 503 6.19 2.23 -6.91
C CYS A 503 5.78 2.55 -5.47
N ALA A 504 5.94 1.60 -4.56
CA ALA A 504 5.71 1.76 -3.14
C ALA A 504 7.00 1.53 -2.33
N ASP A 505 7.07 2.14 -1.15
CA ASP A 505 8.20 2.04 -0.23
C ASP A 505 8.12 0.80 0.66
N GLU A 506 9.07 0.67 1.59
CA GLU A 506 9.16 -0.44 2.54
C GLU A 506 7.98 -0.56 3.50
N LYS A 507 7.14 0.47 3.59
CA LYS A 507 5.92 0.50 4.41
C LYS A 507 4.67 0.24 3.57
N LEU A 508 4.84 -0.21 2.32
CA LEU A 508 3.78 -0.35 1.33
C LEU A 508 3.08 0.99 1.02
N ARG A 509 3.73 2.12 1.29
CA ARG A 509 3.18 3.45 1.00
C ARG A 509 3.55 3.87 -0.41
N VAL A 510 2.59 4.40 -1.16
CA VAL A 510 2.84 4.89 -2.53
C VAL A 510 3.85 6.02 -2.47
N ILE A 511 4.95 5.89 -3.21
CA ILE A 511 6.05 6.86 -3.17
C ILE A 511 5.55 8.24 -3.60
N GLY A 512 5.98 9.26 -2.85
CA GLY A 512 5.54 10.64 -3.01
C GLY A 512 4.22 10.98 -2.29
N THR A 513 3.61 10.00 -1.62
CA THR A 513 2.44 10.21 -0.77
C THR A 513 2.80 10.05 0.71
N SER A 514 2.03 10.68 1.59
CA SER A 514 2.22 10.59 3.04
C SER A 514 1.31 9.55 3.70
N ASN A 515 0.13 9.29 3.12
CA ASN A 515 -0.93 8.48 3.73
C ASN A 515 -1.75 7.64 2.73
N ILE A 516 -1.18 7.29 1.57
CA ILE A 516 -1.81 6.38 0.60
C ILE A 516 -0.95 5.12 0.51
N PHE A 517 -1.55 3.96 0.79
CA PHE A 517 -0.87 2.68 0.88
C PHE A 517 -1.45 1.67 -0.13
N VAL A 518 -0.64 0.70 -0.57
CA VAL A 518 -1.09 -0.43 -1.38
C VAL A 518 -1.27 -1.68 -0.51
N GLY A 519 -2.43 -2.30 -0.61
CA GLY A 519 -2.87 -3.43 0.21
C GLY A 519 -3.36 -4.61 -0.63
N ASP A 520 -2.88 -4.77 -1.86
CA ASP A 520 -3.29 -5.82 -2.78
C ASP A 520 -2.12 -6.34 -3.64
N ALA A 521 -2.45 -7.11 -4.67
CA ALA A 521 -1.48 -7.73 -5.59
C ALA A 521 -0.60 -6.72 -6.35
N THR A 522 -0.96 -5.43 -6.41
CA THR A 522 -0.09 -4.39 -6.98
C THR A 522 1.28 -4.38 -6.33
N ALA A 523 1.35 -4.66 -5.03
CA ALA A 523 2.58 -4.62 -4.24
C ALA A 523 3.58 -5.71 -4.63
N MET A 524 3.15 -6.81 -5.24
CA MET A 524 4.00 -7.95 -5.60
C MET A 524 4.94 -7.61 -6.75
N ARG A 525 6.21 -8.02 -6.69
CA ARG A 525 7.17 -7.80 -7.80
C ARG A 525 7.09 -8.86 -8.90
N ASP A 526 6.85 -10.11 -8.51
CA ASP A 526 6.84 -11.28 -9.40
C ASP A 526 5.87 -12.34 -8.89
N GLY A 527 5.59 -13.37 -9.71
CA GLY A 527 4.78 -14.53 -9.33
C GLY A 527 5.62 -15.70 -8.82
N THR A 528 4.95 -16.70 -8.21
CA THR A 528 5.58 -17.97 -7.75
C THR A 528 4.55 -19.08 -7.55
N VAL A 529 3.33 -18.73 -7.14
CA VAL A 529 2.16 -19.61 -6.96
C VAL A 529 0.89 -18.82 -7.27
N ASN A 530 -0.27 -19.46 -7.27
CA ASN A 530 -1.53 -18.70 -7.27
C ASN A 530 -1.53 -17.74 -6.07
N PRO A 531 -1.68 -16.41 -6.29
CA PRO A 531 -1.16 -15.42 -5.36
C PRO A 531 -2.08 -15.13 -4.16
N TYR A 532 -3.22 -15.82 -4.08
CA TYR A 532 -4.28 -15.50 -3.14
C TYR A 532 -3.82 -15.42 -1.67
N GLY A 533 -3.06 -16.43 -1.19
CA GLY A 533 -2.54 -16.44 0.17
C GLY A 533 -1.56 -15.30 0.45
N PHE A 534 -0.68 -15.00 -0.51
CA PHE A 534 0.26 -13.88 -0.35
C PHE A 534 -0.45 -12.51 -0.35
N ILE A 535 -1.53 -12.35 -1.13
CA ILE A 535 -2.34 -11.12 -1.12
C ILE A 535 -3.04 -10.92 0.23
N MET A 536 -3.50 -12.00 0.88
CA MET A 536 -4.03 -11.92 2.25
C MET A 536 -2.95 -11.48 3.25
N TYR A 537 -1.73 -12.00 3.12
CA TYR A 537 -0.58 -11.51 3.88
C TYR A 537 -0.31 -10.01 3.64
N VAL A 538 -0.33 -9.54 2.39
CA VAL A 538 -0.15 -8.11 2.07
C VAL A 538 -1.19 -7.26 2.81
N GLY A 539 -2.45 -7.71 2.85
CA GLY A 539 -3.51 -7.06 3.64
C GLY A 539 -3.21 -6.99 5.14
N ARG A 540 -2.70 -8.08 5.71
CA ARG A 540 -2.29 -8.14 7.12
C ARG A 540 -1.16 -7.18 7.43
N GLU A 541 -0.14 -7.15 6.57
CA GLU A 541 1.05 -6.30 6.72
C GLU A 541 0.71 -4.82 6.56
N VAL A 542 -0.04 -4.43 5.52
CA VAL A 542 -0.43 -3.02 5.33
C VAL A 542 -1.30 -2.51 6.49
N GLY A 543 -2.09 -3.39 7.11
CA GLY A 543 -2.83 -3.08 8.33
C GLY A 543 -1.91 -2.59 9.47
N ASP A 544 -0.77 -3.23 9.70
CA ASP A 544 0.21 -2.79 10.72
C ASP A 544 0.88 -1.47 10.34
N GLN A 545 1.22 -1.30 9.06
CA GLN A 545 1.85 -0.08 8.56
C GLN A 545 0.93 1.12 8.72
N VAL A 546 -0.36 0.97 8.36
CA VAL A 546 -1.38 2.01 8.51
C VAL A 546 -1.73 2.24 9.97
N LYS A 547 -1.82 1.19 10.80
CA LYS A 547 -2.03 1.35 12.24
C LYS A 547 -0.93 2.21 12.87
N SER A 548 0.32 1.94 12.52
CA SER A 548 1.47 2.73 12.99
C SER A 548 1.41 4.18 12.51
N TYR A 549 1.00 4.40 11.25
CA TYR A 549 0.78 5.75 10.72
C TYR A 549 -0.30 6.50 11.49
N VAL A 550 -1.48 5.90 11.66
CA VAL A 550 -2.63 6.49 12.37
C VAL A 550 -2.28 6.79 13.84
N ALA A 551 -1.54 5.90 14.50
CA ALA A 551 -1.08 6.09 15.88
C ALA A 551 -0.06 7.24 16.03
N SER A 552 0.73 7.52 14.99
CA SER A 552 1.69 8.64 14.98
C SER A 552 1.05 9.99 14.67
N GLY A 553 -0.19 10.01 14.18
CA GLY A 553 -0.94 11.23 13.91
C GLY A 553 -1.57 11.81 15.18
N PRO A 554 -2.00 13.09 15.15
CA PRO A 554 -2.72 13.69 16.26
C PRO A 554 -3.95 12.84 16.60
N THR A 555 -4.06 12.41 17.85
CA THR A 555 -5.19 11.60 18.34
C THR A 555 -6.49 12.35 18.08
N PRO A 556 -7.56 11.68 17.60
CA PRO A 556 -8.88 12.29 17.54
C PRO A 556 -9.24 12.76 18.95
N PRO A 557 -9.95 13.89 19.09
CA PRO A 557 -10.54 14.21 20.38
C PRO A 557 -11.43 13.04 20.84
N PRO A 558 -11.46 12.73 22.15
CA PRO A 558 -12.51 11.87 22.67
C PRO A 558 -13.88 12.47 22.31
N SER A 559 -14.85 11.61 22.00
CA SER A 559 -16.21 11.96 21.58
C SER A 559 -17.03 12.57 22.72
N THR A 560 -16.71 13.80 23.15
CA THR A 560 -17.37 14.48 24.28
C THR A 560 -18.28 15.64 23.89
N CYS A 561 -18.38 15.98 22.60
CA CYS A 561 -19.25 17.07 22.13
C CYS A 561 -20.42 16.54 21.30
N THR A 562 -21.63 16.95 21.68
CA THR A 562 -22.85 16.72 20.90
C THR A 562 -23.12 17.96 20.06
N ILE A 563 -23.06 17.85 18.72
CA ILE A 563 -23.23 18.99 17.81
C ILE A 563 -24.72 19.33 17.63
N GLU A 564 -25.09 20.58 17.90
CA GLU A 564 -26.36 21.20 17.55
C GLU A 564 -26.25 21.85 16.16
N ASN A 565 -26.91 21.27 15.17
CA ASN A 565 -26.96 21.82 13.81
C ASN A 565 -28.01 22.93 13.71
N GLY A 566 -27.70 24.00 12.98
CA GLY A 566 -28.65 25.07 12.69
C GLY A 566 -28.86 26.07 13.81
N VAL A 567 -27.97 26.08 14.81
CA VAL A 567 -28.06 26.91 16.01
C VAL A 567 -26.74 27.62 16.21
N ASP A 568 -26.77 28.95 16.22
CA ASP A 568 -25.64 29.79 16.63
C ASP A 568 -25.76 30.15 18.10
N TYR A 569 -24.67 29.99 18.85
CA TYR A 569 -24.55 30.55 20.19
C TYR A 569 -24.04 31.99 20.06
N VAL A 570 -24.82 32.98 20.47
CA VAL A 570 -24.49 34.39 20.31
C VAL A 570 -23.71 34.90 21.52
N GLY A 571 -22.58 35.57 21.25
CA GLY A 571 -21.72 36.17 22.25
C GLY A 571 -20.84 35.18 23.01
N ASN A 572 -20.28 35.62 24.15
CA ASN A 572 -19.30 34.90 24.96
C ASN A 572 -18.03 34.49 24.20
N ASP A 573 -17.72 35.10 23.06
CA ASP A 573 -16.56 34.78 22.25
C ASP A 573 -15.26 35.12 23.00
N ILE A 574 -14.42 34.12 23.16
CA ILE A 574 -13.08 34.24 23.75
C ILE A 574 -11.98 34.17 22.69
N GLY A 575 -12.36 34.03 21.42
CA GLY A 575 -11.47 34.05 20.26
C GLY A 575 -11.96 33.12 19.16
N SER A 576 -11.24 33.09 18.05
CA SER A 576 -11.53 32.21 16.93
C SER A 576 -10.29 31.48 16.44
N VAL A 577 -10.51 30.37 15.76
CA VAL A 577 -9.47 29.49 15.21
C VAL A 577 -10.02 28.75 13.99
N LEU A 578 -9.16 28.47 13.02
CA LEU A 578 -9.57 27.70 11.84
C LEU A 578 -9.76 26.22 12.19
N SER A 579 -10.83 25.64 11.67
CA SER A 579 -11.11 24.20 11.71
C SER A 579 -12.00 23.85 10.55
N ALA A 580 -11.63 22.83 9.77
CA ALA A 580 -12.42 22.38 8.62
C ALA A 580 -13.80 21.84 9.00
N THR A 581 -14.01 21.42 10.25
CA THR A 581 -15.28 20.85 10.74
C THR A 581 -15.66 21.37 12.12
N ALA A 582 -16.95 21.27 12.45
CA ALA A 582 -17.48 21.60 13.77
C ALA A 582 -16.94 20.65 14.85
N GLU A 583 -16.72 19.39 14.49
CA GLU A 583 -16.12 18.37 15.34
C GLU A 583 -14.68 18.72 15.72
N GLY A 584 -13.91 19.32 14.81
CA GLY A 584 -12.57 19.83 15.13
C GLY A 584 -12.59 20.95 16.17
N CYS A 585 -13.66 21.76 16.21
CA CYS A 585 -13.81 22.79 17.24
C CYS A 585 -14.00 22.21 18.64
N CYS A 586 -14.54 21.00 18.77
CA CYS A 586 -14.67 20.30 20.04
C CYS A 586 -13.31 20.10 20.71
N SER A 587 -12.31 19.63 19.95
CA SER A 587 -10.94 19.43 20.47
C SER A 587 -10.31 20.75 20.87
N ILE A 588 -10.45 21.75 19.99
CA ILE A 588 -9.77 23.02 20.19
C ILE A 588 -10.38 23.77 21.39
N CYS A 589 -11.70 23.71 21.57
CA CYS A 589 -12.36 24.27 22.73
C CYS A 589 -12.02 23.47 24.00
N SER A 590 -12.09 22.13 23.98
CA SER A 590 -11.75 21.30 25.15
C SER A 590 -10.31 21.49 25.64
N GLY A 591 -9.38 21.79 24.73
CA GLY A 591 -7.97 22.06 25.05
C GLY A 591 -7.66 23.51 25.43
N ARG A 592 -8.63 24.43 25.33
CA ARG A 592 -8.41 25.86 25.59
C ARG A 592 -9.00 26.25 26.94
N SER A 593 -8.13 26.68 27.85
CA SER A 593 -8.52 27.20 29.15
C SER A 593 -9.61 28.28 29.01
N GLY A 594 -10.71 28.10 29.74
CA GLY A 594 -11.85 29.01 29.73
C GLY A 594 -12.81 28.84 28.55
N CYS A 595 -12.66 27.85 27.67
CA CYS A 595 -13.63 27.54 26.61
C CYS A 595 -14.64 26.49 27.09
N GLY A 596 -15.92 26.86 27.13
CA GLY A 596 -17.02 25.98 27.52
C GLY A 596 -18.00 25.66 26.38
N ALA A 597 -17.89 26.35 25.24
CA ALA A 597 -18.72 26.12 24.06
C ALA A 597 -18.06 26.65 22.78
N PHE A 598 -18.61 26.31 21.61
CA PHE A 598 -18.21 26.92 20.34
C PHE A 598 -19.38 27.02 19.35
N SER A 599 -19.27 27.94 18.39
CA SER A 599 -20.07 27.96 17.14
C SER A 599 -19.11 27.77 15.96
N TRP A 600 -19.39 26.84 15.05
CA TRP A 600 -18.61 26.64 13.83
C TRP A 600 -19.37 27.15 12.60
N THR A 601 -18.64 27.79 11.69
CA THR A 601 -19.17 28.31 10.42
C THR A 601 -18.22 27.95 9.27
N SER A 602 -18.72 27.94 8.03
CA SER A 602 -17.91 27.72 6.82
C SER A 602 -17.01 28.91 6.44
N TYR A 603 -17.03 29.99 7.21
CA TYR A 603 -16.20 31.17 6.98
C TYR A 603 -14.71 30.79 6.90
N GLY A 604 -14.01 31.27 5.86
CA GLY A 604 -12.57 31.03 5.68
C GLY A 604 -12.15 29.58 5.43
N GLY A 605 -13.05 28.72 4.94
CA GLY A 605 -12.80 27.27 4.82
C GLY A 605 -13.09 26.48 6.11
N GLY A 606 -13.69 27.14 7.10
CA GLY A 606 -14.09 26.56 8.38
C GLY A 606 -13.46 27.32 9.55
N THR A 607 -14.30 27.96 10.38
CA THR A 607 -13.87 28.76 11.54
C THR A 607 -14.67 28.35 12.77
N CYS A 608 -13.97 28.07 13.87
CA CYS A 608 -14.52 27.93 15.21
C CYS A 608 -14.54 29.28 15.93
N TRP A 609 -15.70 29.74 16.34
CA TRP A 609 -15.90 30.84 17.25
C TRP A 609 -15.98 30.27 18.67
N LEU A 610 -14.85 30.28 19.38
CA LEU A 610 -14.67 29.67 20.70
C LEU A 610 -15.30 30.56 21.77
N LYS A 611 -16.01 29.96 22.71
CA LYS A 611 -16.82 30.68 23.70
C LYS A 611 -16.59 30.18 25.10
N SER A 612 -16.72 31.08 26.07
CA SER A 612 -16.57 30.71 27.48
C SER A 612 -17.72 29.83 28.00
N SER A 613 -18.92 29.94 27.45
CA SER A 613 -20.09 29.13 27.78
C SER A 613 -21.17 29.25 26.68
N LYS A 614 -22.23 28.43 26.76
CA LYS A 614 -23.40 28.56 25.88
C LYS A 614 -24.11 29.88 26.14
N GLY A 615 -24.02 30.81 25.18
CA GLY A 615 -24.74 32.08 25.18
C GLY A 615 -26.21 31.93 24.76
N THR A 616 -26.86 33.04 24.43
CA THR A 616 -28.20 33.04 23.84
C THR A 616 -28.17 32.34 22.49
N THR A 617 -29.18 31.53 22.17
CA THR A 617 -29.21 30.78 20.91
C THR A 617 -30.01 31.53 19.85
N LYS A 618 -29.49 31.56 18.63
CA LYS A 618 -30.17 32.06 17.43
C LYS A 618 -30.23 30.96 16.38
N ALA A 619 -31.39 30.78 15.74
CA ALA A 619 -31.50 29.84 14.63
C ALA A 619 -30.71 30.37 13.41
N ASP A 620 -29.78 29.56 12.91
CA ASP A 620 -29.00 29.83 11.71
C ASP A 620 -28.54 28.49 11.09
N SER A 621 -29.13 28.12 9.95
CA SER A 621 -28.89 26.85 9.27
C SER A 621 -27.44 26.67 8.78
N SER A 622 -26.65 27.73 8.74
CA SER A 622 -25.24 27.70 8.31
C SER A 622 -24.25 27.45 9.45
N VAL A 623 -24.73 27.39 10.70
CA VAL A 623 -23.91 27.29 11.91
C VAL A 623 -24.12 25.95 12.61
N ARG A 624 -23.03 25.41 13.17
CA ARG A 624 -23.04 24.17 13.97
C ARG A 624 -22.36 24.44 15.31
N SER A 625 -23.05 24.27 16.43
CA SER A 625 -22.55 24.67 17.75
C SER A 625 -22.53 23.50 18.74
N SER A 626 -21.75 23.60 19.81
CA SER A 626 -21.75 22.58 20.87
C SER A 626 -21.23 23.12 22.21
N VAL A 627 -21.67 22.48 23.30
CA VAL A 627 -21.14 22.68 24.66
C VAL A 627 -20.16 21.58 25.01
N ILE A 628 -19.11 21.93 25.77
CA ILE A 628 -18.15 20.95 26.25
C ILE A 628 -18.72 20.30 27.52
N SER A 629 -19.08 19.01 27.44
CA SER A 629 -19.60 18.25 28.59
C SER A 629 -18.46 17.87 29.53
N SER A 630 -18.38 18.52 30.69
CA SER A 630 -17.51 18.10 31.79
C SER A 630 -18.19 16.99 32.60
N THR A 631 -18.02 15.73 32.19
CA THR A 631 -18.22 14.62 33.13
C THR A 631 -16.91 14.34 33.87
N PRO A 632 -16.94 14.13 35.20
CA PRO A 632 -15.74 13.92 35.98
C PRO A 632 -15.10 12.59 35.59
N THR A 633 -13.84 12.64 35.18
CA THR A 633 -12.99 11.49 34.93
C THR A 633 -12.87 10.65 36.21
N PRO A 634 -13.00 9.32 36.18
CA PRO A 634 -12.75 8.49 37.35
C PRO A 634 -11.27 8.63 37.80
N PRO A 635 -10.97 8.51 39.09
CA PRO A 635 -9.63 8.80 39.61
C PRO A 635 -8.61 7.75 39.12
N PRO A 636 -7.42 8.16 38.65
CA PRO A 636 -6.33 7.22 38.39
C PRO A 636 -5.76 6.68 39.71
N PRO A 637 -5.27 5.43 39.76
CA PRO A 637 -4.97 4.76 41.02
C PRO A 637 -3.60 5.13 41.64
N SER A 638 -3.64 5.35 42.96
CA SER A 638 -2.63 4.96 43.98
C SER A 638 -1.26 5.68 44.02
N CYS A 639 -1.27 6.96 44.37
CA CYS A 639 -0.20 7.58 45.18
C CYS A 639 -0.85 8.41 46.29
N SER A 640 -0.47 8.19 47.55
CA SER A 640 -0.97 8.96 48.69
C SER A 640 -0.22 10.28 48.77
N ILE A 641 -0.89 11.39 48.44
CA ILE A 641 -0.27 12.72 48.42
C ILE A 641 -0.18 13.30 49.83
N GLU A 642 1.02 13.74 50.21
CA GLU A 642 1.28 14.59 51.36
C GLU A 642 1.20 16.06 50.94
N GLU A 643 0.24 16.79 51.49
CA GLU A 643 -0.01 18.20 51.20
C GLU A 643 0.94 19.11 52.00
N ASN A 644 1.45 20.16 51.36
CA ASN A 644 2.35 21.17 51.93
C ASN A 644 3.67 20.61 52.48
N ILE A 645 4.14 19.51 51.90
CA ILE A 645 5.39 18.85 52.27
C ILE A 645 6.27 18.75 51.03
N ASP A 646 7.50 19.25 51.14
CA ASP A 646 8.56 19.02 50.18
C ASP A 646 9.49 17.91 50.69
N TYR A 647 9.92 17.02 49.80
CA TYR A 647 10.97 16.05 50.09
C TYR A 647 12.29 16.67 49.66
N ILE A 648 13.21 16.93 50.59
CA ILE A 648 14.47 17.61 50.29
C ILE A 648 15.51 16.59 49.82
N GLY A 649 16.15 16.89 48.68
CA GLY A 649 17.23 16.09 48.11
C GLY A 649 16.76 14.85 47.36
N ASN A 650 17.72 13.97 47.02
CA ASN A 650 17.50 12.76 46.23
C ASN A 650 16.92 12.99 44.82
N ASP A 651 17.05 14.21 44.28
CA ASP A 651 16.52 14.57 42.96
C ASP A 651 17.23 13.81 41.83
N LEU A 652 16.44 13.22 40.95
CA LEU A 652 16.87 12.51 39.75
C LEU A 652 16.70 13.37 38.50
N ALA A 653 15.55 14.02 38.39
CA ALA A 653 15.16 14.87 37.26
C ALA A 653 13.93 15.71 37.61
N SER A 654 13.61 16.66 36.74
CA SER A 654 12.34 17.38 36.75
C SER A 654 11.52 17.06 35.50
N ALA A 655 10.20 16.98 35.64
CA ALA A 655 9.27 16.83 34.53
C ALA A 655 8.05 17.76 34.72
N LEU A 656 7.42 18.18 33.63
CA LEU A 656 6.22 19.01 33.73
C LEU A 656 4.98 18.15 33.98
N SER A 657 4.13 18.59 34.91
CA SER A 657 2.79 18.03 35.12
C SER A 657 1.90 19.08 35.77
N SER A 658 0.68 19.23 35.26
CA SER A 658 -0.28 20.21 35.79
C SER A 658 -0.86 19.82 37.17
N THR A 659 -0.66 18.57 37.61
CA THR A 659 -1.16 18.08 38.91
C THR A 659 -0.14 17.18 39.60
N ALA A 660 -0.21 17.11 40.94
CA ALA A 660 0.65 16.21 41.73
C ALA A 660 0.35 14.73 41.44
N GLU A 661 -0.91 14.40 41.13
CA GLU A 661 -1.35 13.07 40.75
C GLU A 661 -0.69 12.62 39.43
N GLY A 662 -0.47 13.55 38.49
CA GLY A 662 0.25 13.27 37.25
C GLY A 662 1.72 12.88 37.49
N CYS A 663 2.34 13.42 38.54
CA CYS A 663 3.72 13.06 38.92
C CYS A 663 3.85 11.60 39.38
N CYS A 664 2.77 10.99 39.89
CA CYS A 664 2.76 9.57 40.26
C CYS A 664 3.08 8.67 39.05
N SER A 665 2.40 8.92 37.92
CA SER A 665 2.61 8.18 36.68
C SER A 665 3.99 8.45 36.08
N ILE A 666 4.43 9.71 36.12
CA ILE A 666 5.75 10.11 35.63
C ILE A 666 6.85 9.43 36.44
N CYS A 667 6.73 9.40 37.77
CA CYS A 667 7.71 8.73 38.63
C CYS A 667 7.69 7.20 38.43
N LYS A 668 6.52 6.56 38.30
CA LYS A 668 6.45 5.11 37.99
C LYS A 668 7.15 4.74 36.67
N ALA A 669 7.14 5.63 35.68
CA ALA A 669 7.78 5.44 34.39
C ALA A 669 9.28 5.83 34.38
N TYR A 670 9.76 6.58 35.37
CA TYR A 670 11.12 7.06 35.43
C TYR A 670 12.01 6.07 36.19
N ASN A 671 12.99 5.49 35.49
CA ASN A 671 13.84 4.45 36.06
C ASN A 671 14.58 4.95 37.32
N GLY A 672 14.40 4.23 38.43
CA GLY A 672 14.99 4.59 39.74
C GLY A 672 14.19 5.61 40.56
N CYS A 673 13.05 6.12 40.07
CA CYS A 673 12.21 7.04 40.84
C CYS A 673 11.38 6.28 41.88
N GLY A 674 11.56 6.64 43.16
CA GLY A 674 10.82 6.08 44.29
C GLY A 674 9.98 7.11 45.04
N ALA A 675 10.07 8.40 44.69
CA ALA A 675 9.26 9.47 45.25
C ALA A 675 9.22 10.69 44.33
N PHE A 676 8.31 11.64 44.57
CA PHE A 676 8.33 12.95 43.90
C PHE A 676 7.84 14.07 44.82
N SER A 677 8.20 15.31 44.48
CA SER A 677 7.61 16.53 45.02
C SER A 677 7.10 17.40 43.88
N TRP A 678 5.83 17.79 43.90
CA TRP A 678 5.21 18.62 42.89
C TRP A 678 5.04 20.05 43.40
N SER A 679 5.31 21.04 42.55
CA SER A 679 5.13 22.46 42.85
C SER A 679 4.54 23.20 41.66
N THR A 680 4.01 24.41 41.88
CA THR A 680 3.46 25.28 40.83
C THR A 680 4.52 25.93 39.94
N PHE A 681 5.81 25.65 40.16
CA PHE A 681 6.90 26.13 39.30
C PHE A 681 6.65 25.73 37.84
N ASN A 682 6.83 26.65 36.89
CA ASN A 682 6.57 26.46 35.46
C ASN A 682 5.18 25.87 35.12
N SER A 683 4.13 26.35 35.77
CA SER A 683 2.75 25.87 35.59
C SER A 683 2.55 24.40 36.01
N GLY A 684 3.45 23.88 36.84
CA GLY A 684 3.42 22.54 37.40
C GLY A 684 4.67 21.72 37.06
N THR A 685 5.53 21.49 38.07
CA THR A 685 6.77 20.72 37.93
C THR A 685 6.82 19.59 38.97
N CYS A 686 7.09 18.37 38.50
CA CYS A 686 7.43 17.19 39.28
C CYS A 686 8.95 17.12 39.47
N TRP A 687 9.41 17.25 40.69
CA TRP A 687 10.77 16.96 41.11
C TRP A 687 10.88 15.47 41.47
N LEU A 688 11.30 14.65 40.51
CA LEU A 688 11.41 13.19 40.62
C LEU A 688 12.60 12.83 41.50
N LYS A 689 12.41 11.88 42.41
CA LYS A 689 13.39 11.54 43.43
C LYS A 689 13.59 10.04 43.53
N SER A 690 14.80 9.62 43.87
CA SER A 690 15.13 8.20 44.02
C SER A 690 14.42 7.54 45.21
N SER A 691 14.11 8.31 46.26
CA SER A 691 13.40 7.86 47.46
C SER A 691 12.90 9.07 48.27
N LYS A 692 12.06 8.85 49.30
CA LYS A 692 11.64 9.90 50.23
C LYS A 692 12.82 10.39 51.07
N GLY A 693 13.25 11.64 50.83
CA GLY A 693 14.29 12.33 51.60
C GLY A 693 13.77 12.95 52.90
N ALA A 694 14.57 13.83 53.52
CA ALA A 694 14.14 14.62 54.68
C ALA A 694 12.95 15.52 54.29
N THR A 695 11.96 15.69 55.16
CA THR A 695 10.75 16.47 54.83
C THR A 695 10.83 17.88 55.41
N GLN A 696 10.38 18.86 54.62
CA GLN A 696 10.18 20.24 55.07
C GLN A 696 8.76 20.69 54.75
N THR A 697 8.13 21.40 55.68
CA THR A 697 6.85 22.07 55.42
C THR A 697 7.04 23.18 54.41
N SER A 698 6.38 23.08 53.26
CA SER A 698 6.47 24.03 52.16
C SER A 698 5.10 24.23 51.53
N THR A 699 4.49 25.38 51.77
CA THR A 699 3.10 25.67 51.35
C THR A 699 2.96 25.60 49.83
N GLY A 700 2.01 24.80 49.35
CA GLY A 700 1.74 24.61 47.91
C GLY A 700 2.58 23.50 47.24
N VAL A 701 3.45 22.82 47.97
CA VAL A 701 4.18 21.64 47.49
C VAL A 701 3.44 20.36 47.88
N ARG A 702 3.31 19.42 46.94
CA ARG A 702 2.55 18.16 47.11
C ARG A 702 3.47 16.98 46.79
N SER A 703 3.74 16.09 47.74
CA SER A 703 4.74 15.02 47.56
C SER A 703 4.16 13.63 47.77
N SER A 704 4.79 12.59 47.21
CA SER A 704 4.37 11.19 47.46
C SER A 704 5.50 10.19 47.23
N VAL A 705 5.42 9.05 47.92
CA VAL A 705 6.30 7.89 47.72
C VAL A 705 5.66 6.93 46.73
N VAL A 706 6.44 6.40 45.81
CA VAL A 706 6.00 5.49 44.75
C VAL A 706 6.61 4.10 44.99
N GLY A 707 5.78 3.14 45.43
CA GLY A 707 6.24 1.80 45.81
C GLY A 707 6.78 1.00 44.61
N SER A 708 7.98 0.42 44.76
CA SER A 708 8.61 -0.46 43.78
C SER A 708 8.44 -1.94 44.16
N THR A 709 8.09 -2.79 43.20
CA THR A 709 8.30 -4.24 43.29
C THR A 709 9.56 -4.59 42.49
N THR A 710 10.62 -5.03 43.16
CA THR A 710 11.91 -5.45 42.55
C THR A 710 12.08 -6.97 42.68
N PRO A 711 12.72 -7.66 41.71
CA PRO A 711 13.47 -8.90 41.97
C PRO A 711 15.00 -8.66 42.06
N PRO A 712 15.78 -9.60 42.64
CA PRO A 712 17.11 -9.38 43.25
C PRO A 712 18.31 -9.47 42.28
N PRO A 713 19.55 -9.12 42.71
CA PRO A 713 20.64 -8.69 41.83
C PRO A 713 21.62 -9.81 41.41
N THR A 714 22.28 -9.61 40.27
CA THR A 714 23.39 -10.44 39.74
C THR A 714 24.67 -9.57 39.61
N PRO A 715 25.89 -10.08 39.91
CA PRO A 715 27.12 -9.28 40.10
C PRO A 715 27.83 -8.89 38.77
N PRO A 716 28.88 -8.02 38.80
CA PRO A 716 29.15 -7.05 37.74
C PRO A 716 30.22 -7.48 36.72
N PRO A 717 30.23 -6.88 35.51
CA PRO A 717 31.45 -6.69 34.74
C PRO A 717 31.85 -5.21 34.64
N THR A 718 33.10 -5.00 35.04
CA THR A 718 34.09 -3.97 34.73
C THR A 718 33.78 -2.84 33.73
N THR A 719 34.15 -1.65 34.17
CA THR A 719 34.30 -0.35 33.51
C THR A 719 34.98 -0.40 32.12
N PRO A 720 34.57 0.48 31.19
CA PRO A 720 35.50 1.10 30.26
C PRO A 720 35.62 2.62 30.47
N THR A 721 36.87 3.04 30.54
CA THR A 721 37.47 4.38 30.48
C THR A 721 36.93 5.23 29.31
N PRO A 722 36.85 6.57 29.44
CA PRO A 722 36.39 7.45 28.36
C PRO A 722 37.42 7.53 27.21
N PRO A 723 37.00 7.64 25.93
CA PRO A 723 37.93 7.87 24.83
C PRO A 723 38.34 9.35 24.72
N PRO A 724 39.51 9.64 24.12
CA PRO A 724 40.08 10.98 24.05
C PRO A 724 39.45 11.82 22.94
N THR A 725 39.34 13.12 23.19
CA THR A 725 39.00 14.14 22.19
C THR A 725 40.09 14.25 21.13
N THR A 726 39.75 13.94 19.88
CA THR A 726 40.60 14.23 18.71
C THR A 726 40.33 15.64 18.15
N PRO A 727 41.33 16.33 17.58
CA PRO A 727 41.18 17.65 16.95
C PRO A 727 40.35 17.58 15.65
N PRO A 728 39.82 18.72 15.16
CA PRO A 728 38.96 18.73 13.99
C PRO A 728 39.73 18.33 12.71
N PRO A 729 39.09 17.62 11.76
CA PRO A 729 39.75 17.20 10.53
C PRO A 729 39.98 18.41 9.60
N PRO A 730 41.01 18.37 8.73
CA PRO A 730 41.27 19.43 7.76
C PRO A 730 40.15 19.49 6.70
N PRO A 731 39.94 20.65 6.04
CA PRO A 731 38.84 20.81 5.09
C PRO A 731 39.00 19.83 3.91
N SER A 732 37.91 19.14 3.56
CA SER A 732 37.91 18.22 2.43
C SER A 732 38.12 18.99 1.12
N SER A 733 38.91 18.42 0.21
CA SER A 733 39.25 18.96 -1.12
C SER A 733 38.06 19.05 -2.10
N GLN A 734 36.83 19.01 -1.58
CA GLN A 734 35.56 18.92 -2.31
C GLN A 734 34.73 20.20 -2.22
N CYS A 735 35.06 21.10 -1.28
CA CYS A 735 34.48 22.44 -1.22
C CYS A 735 35.45 23.50 -1.71
N SER A 736 34.92 24.55 -2.33
CA SER A 736 35.71 25.74 -2.67
C SER A 736 36.17 26.49 -1.42
N ALA A 737 37.12 27.41 -1.59
CA ALA A 737 37.46 28.37 -0.54
C ALA A 737 36.20 29.15 -0.12
N VAL A 738 36.12 29.46 1.18
CA VAL A 738 34.99 30.18 1.78
C VAL A 738 35.05 31.66 1.38
N GLU A 739 33.96 32.17 0.83
CA GLU A 739 33.74 33.58 0.56
C GLU A 739 33.16 34.25 1.81
N GLU A 740 33.93 35.17 2.40
CA GLU A 740 33.56 35.90 3.62
C GLU A 740 32.61 37.07 3.31
N ASN A 741 31.61 37.27 4.17
CA ASN A 741 30.56 38.30 4.07
C ASN A 741 29.74 38.24 2.78
N VAL A 742 29.57 37.04 2.22
CA VAL A 742 28.81 36.79 1.00
C VAL A 742 27.72 35.77 1.28
N ASP A 743 26.49 36.11 0.91
CA ASP A 743 25.35 35.19 0.90
C ASP A 743 25.06 34.77 -0.53
N TYR A 744 25.02 33.46 -0.78
CA TYR A 744 24.46 32.94 -2.02
C TYR A 744 22.94 32.99 -1.92
N THR A 745 22.28 33.79 -2.76
CA THR A 745 20.83 33.98 -2.70
C THR A 745 20.10 32.99 -3.59
N GLY A 746 19.01 32.40 -3.06
CA GLY A 746 18.17 31.43 -3.75
C GLY A 746 18.77 30.01 -3.80
N ASN A 747 18.09 29.13 -4.52
CA ASN A 747 18.45 27.70 -4.68
C ASN A 747 18.51 26.89 -3.38
N ASP A 748 17.89 27.37 -2.29
CA ASP A 748 17.87 26.66 -1.01
C ASP A 748 17.08 25.36 -1.12
N ILE A 749 17.76 24.25 -0.80
CA ILE A 749 17.15 22.91 -0.76
C ILE A 749 16.94 22.44 0.68
N GLY A 750 17.38 23.22 1.67
CA GLY A 750 17.13 23.02 3.09
C GLY A 750 18.18 23.72 3.97
N SER A 751 18.07 23.56 5.28
CA SER A 751 19.06 24.05 6.23
C SER A 751 19.43 23.01 7.27
N ALA A 752 20.58 23.19 7.92
CA ALA A 752 21.08 22.33 8.99
C ALA A 752 21.85 23.17 10.02
N ALA A 753 21.78 22.78 11.29
CA ALA A 753 22.56 23.44 12.33
C ALA A 753 24.05 23.06 12.22
N SER A 754 24.93 24.06 12.32
CA SER A 754 26.38 23.86 12.40
C SER A 754 26.99 25.03 13.14
N SER A 755 27.79 24.75 14.16
CA SER A 755 28.50 25.78 14.94
C SER A 755 29.64 26.46 14.18
N SER A 756 30.03 25.96 12.99
CA SER A 756 31.05 26.55 12.12
C SER A 756 30.71 26.42 10.63
N VAL A 757 31.30 27.27 9.80
CA VAL A 757 31.14 27.21 8.33
C VAL A 757 31.73 25.93 7.74
N ASP A 758 32.82 25.41 8.30
CA ASP A 758 33.48 24.21 7.78
C ASP A 758 32.58 22.97 7.91
N GLY A 759 31.75 22.92 8.97
CA GLY A 759 30.74 21.88 9.14
C GLY A 759 29.68 21.86 8.02
N CYS A 760 29.44 23.01 7.36
CA CYS A 760 28.49 23.07 6.26
C CYS A 760 28.93 22.32 5.03
N CYS A 761 30.24 22.18 4.79
CA CYS A 761 30.77 21.41 3.67
C CYS A 761 30.37 19.93 3.78
N SER A 762 30.57 19.32 4.95
CA SER A 762 30.17 17.94 5.21
C SER A 762 28.65 17.76 5.20
N LEU A 763 27.90 18.74 5.70
CA LEU A 763 26.43 18.71 5.66
C LEU A 763 25.89 18.81 4.23
N CYS A 764 26.54 19.62 3.37
CA CYS A 764 26.22 19.66 1.95
C CYS A 764 26.58 18.33 1.27
N ALA A 765 27.73 17.72 1.62
CA ALA A 765 28.14 16.42 1.08
C ALA A 765 27.13 15.29 1.34
N GLN A 766 26.45 15.33 2.48
CA GLN A 766 25.46 14.33 2.89
C GLN A 766 24.06 14.58 2.31
N ARG A 767 23.80 15.77 1.75
CA ARG A 767 22.49 16.13 1.21
C ARG A 767 22.46 15.95 -0.31
N SER A 768 21.71 14.95 -0.75
CA SER A 768 21.51 14.68 -2.18
C SER A 768 21.05 15.94 -2.93
N GLY A 769 21.77 16.29 -3.99
CA GLY A 769 21.52 17.48 -4.80
C GLY A 769 22.10 18.78 -4.24
N CYS A 770 22.85 18.77 -3.15
CA CYS A 770 23.54 19.96 -2.65
C CYS A 770 24.81 20.25 -3.47
N GLY A 771 24.94 21.48 -3.97
CA GLY A 771 26.09 21.96 -4.74
C GLY A 771 26.70 23.25 -4.18
N ALA A 772 26.11 23.86 -3.15
CA ALA A 772 26.67 25.00 -2.43
C ALA A 772 26.00 25.20 -1.07
N TYR A 773 26.55 26.08 -0.24
CA TYR A 773 25.94 26.48 1.03
C TYR A 773 26.29 27.93 1.41
N THR A 774 25.42 28.56 2.21
CA THR A 774 25.72 29.79 2.98
C THR A 774 25.62 29.45 4.46
N TRP A 775 26.65 29.71 5.26
CA TRP A 775 26.57 29.68 6.72
C TRP A 775 26.25 31.07 7.29
N THR A 776 25.43 31.12 8.34
CA THR A 776 25.12 32.33 9.10
C THR A 776 25.06 32.02 10.60
N ASN A 777 25.28 33.02 11.46
CA ASN A 777 25.23 32.84 12.92
C ASN A 777 23.81 32.77 13.51
N GLN A 778 22.80 32.45 12.68
CA GLN A 778 21.42 32.32 13.12
C GLN A 778 21.24 31.05 13.96
N SER A 779 20.53 31.17 15.08
CA SER A 779 20.23 30.05 16.01
C SER A 779 21.48 29.30 16.52
N GLY A 780 22.60 30.00 16.75
CA GLY A 780 23.86 29.39 17.18
C GLY A 780 24.71 28.80 16.04
N GLY A 781 24.30 29.04 14.79
CA GLY A 781 25.00 28.63 13.57
C GLY A 781 24.13 27.75 12.67
N THR A 782 23.82 28.24 11.46
CA THR A 782 22.94 27.57 10.50
C THR A 782 23.57 27.56 9.10
N CYS A 783 23.66 26.38 8.50
CA CYS A 783 24.00 26.15 7.09
C CYS A 783 22.74 26.14 6.23
N TRP A 784 22.64 27.07 5.30
CA TRP A 784 21.63 27.12 4.26
C TRP A 784 22.15 26.38 3.03
N LEU A 785 21.76 25.11 2.90
CA LEU A 785 22.22 24.17 1.87
C LEU A 785 21.46 24.41 0.56
N LYS A 786 22.18 24.44 -0.56
CA LYS A 786 21.66 24.89 -1.85
C LYS A 786 21.99 23.91 -2.95
N SER A 787 21.15 23.85 -3.98
CA SER A 787 21.39 23.00 -5.14
C SER A 787 22.58 23.44 -5.99
N GLY A 788 23.06 24.68 -5.83
CA GLY A 788 24.26 25.22 -6.47
C GLY A 788 24.47 26.71 -6.11
N LYS A 789 25.57 27.33 -6.56
CA LYS A 789 25.83 28.76 -6.34
C LYS A 789 24.78 29.60 -7.07
N GLY A 790 23.93 30.28 -6.30
CA GLY A 790 22.92 31.22 -6.80
C GLY A 790 23.49 32.61 -7.07
N GLY A 791 22.62 33.64 -7.02
CA GLY A 791 23.07 35.03 -7.01
C GLY A 791 23.94 35.31 -5.78
N THR A 792 24.70 36.40 -5.75
CA THR A 792 25.49 36.77 -4.56
C THR A 792 25.08 38.14 -4.05
N THR A 793 25.06 38.30 -2.74
CA THR A 793 24.82 39.59 -2.09
C THR A 793 25.77 39.75 -0.91
N SER A 794 26.36 40.93 -0.76
CA SER A 794 27.21 41.23 0.40
C SER A 794 26.37 41.26 1.67
N LYS A 795 26.68 40.38 2.62
CA LYS A 795 25.97 40.26 3.89
C LYS A 795 26.97 39.98 5.00
N SER A 796 27.15 40.96 5.89
CA SER A 796 28.09 40.86 7.00
C SER A 796 27.81 39.63 7.87
N GLY A 797 28.83 38.80 8.07
CA GLY A 797 28.76 37.56 8.86
C GLY A 797 28.22 36.32 8.13
N ALA A 798 27.82 36.43 6.85
CA ALA A 798 27.50 35.27 6.01
C ALA A 798 28.77 34.71 5.36
N ARG A 799 28.92 33.38 5.32
CA ARG A 799 30.13 32.70 4.81
C ARG A 799 29.73 31.59 3.87
N SER A 800 30.10 31.64 2.59
CA SER A 800 29.55 30.74 1.55
C SER A 800 30.62 29.98 0.78
N ALA A 801 30.30 28.78 0.31
CA ALA A 801 31.17 28.00 -0.59
C ALA A 801 30.37 27.03 -1.48
N THR A 802 30.98 26.56 -2.57
CA THR A 802 30.42 25.52 -3.44
C THR A 802 30.96 24.14 -3.07
N TYR A 803 30.19 23.09 -3.37
CA TYR A 803 30.54 21.70 -3.09
C TYR A 803 30.47 20.85 -4.37
N SER A 804 31.52 20.04 -4.59
CA SER A 804 31.69 19.13 -5.72
C SER A 804 32.05 17.73 -5.20
N PRO A 805 31.24 16.70 -5.47
CA PRO A 805 31.48 15.34 -4.98
C PRO A 805 32.77 14.70 -5.52
N ASP A 806 33.25 15.13 -6.68
CA ASP A 806 34.39 14.59 -7.42
C ASP A 806 35.67 15.45 -7.36
N GLY A 807 35.63 16.64 -6.74
CA GLY A 807 36.76 17.56 -6.60
C GLY A 807 37.28 18.16 -7.91
N LYS A 808 36.60 17.95 -9.04
CA LYS A 808 37.00 18.46 -10.36
C LYS A 808 36.26 19.75 -10.68
N THR A 809 36.97 20.83 -10.99
CA THR A 809 36.40 22.13 -11.40
C THR A 809 36.45 22.30 -12.93
N CYS A 810 35.41 22.87 -13.55
CA CYS A 810 35.51 23.29 -14.96
C CYS A 810 36.47 24.49 -15.09
N SER A 811 37.30 24.49 -16.13
CA SER A 811 38.08 25.67 -16.50
C SER A 811 37.23 26.60 -17.36
N LEU A 812 37.00 27.82 -16.90
CA LEU A 812 36.20 28.83 -17.60
C LEU A 812 37.10 29.84 -18.31
N THR A 813 36.71 30.23 -19.52
CA THR A 813 37.37 31.27 -20.30
C THR A 813 36.36 32.36 -20.64
N ASN A 814 36.61 33.57 -20.15
CA ASN A 814 35.76 34.73 -20.43
C ASN A 814 35.95 35.24 -21.87
N ASP A 815 34.91 35.89 -22.37
CA ASP A 815 34.81 36.51 -23.69
C ASP A 815 35.11 35.55 -24.85
N VAL A 816 34.76 34.28 -24.67
CA VAL A 816 35.00 33.21 -25.63
C VAL A 816 33.72 32.41 -25.84
N ASP A 817 33.44 32.12 -27.10
CA ASP A 817 32.42 31.17 -27.55
C ASP A 817 33.10 29.98 -28.21
N TYR A 818 32.84 28.76 -27.72
CA TYR A 818 33.14 27.57 -28.52
C TYR A 818 32.07 27.45 -29.60
N TYR A 819 32.44 27.66 -30.85
CA TYR A 819 31.48 27.68 -31.96
C TYR A 819 31.19 26.27 -32.48
N GLY A 820 29.90 25.92 -32.61
CA GLY A 820 29.42 24.64 -33.15
C GLY A 820 29.39 23.48 -32.14
N ASN A 821 29.08 22.27 -32.63
CA ASN A 821 28.93 21.03 -31.83
C ASN A 821 27.85 21.06 -30.74
N ASP A 822 26.85 21.95 -30.86
CA ASP A 822 25.74 22.05 -29.91
C ASP A 822 24.87 20.79 -29.94
N ILE A 823 24.68 20.20 -28.76
CA ILE A 823 23.79 19.05 -28.54
C ILE A 823 22.51 19.44 -27.79
N GLY A 824 22.36 20.74 -27.52
CA GLY A 824 21.19 21.37 -26.94
C GLY A 824 21.56 22.57 -26.08
N SER A 825 20.56 23.20 -25.50
CA SER A 825 20.74 24.31 -24.56
C SER A 825 20.00 24.04 -23.25
N ALA A 826 20.33 24.83 -22.23
CA ALA A 826 19.66 24.85 -20.94
C ALA A 826 19.82 26.23 -20.30
N LEU A 827 18.86 26.67 -19.49
CA LEU A 827 18.97 27.95 -18.80
C LEU A 827 19.87 27.82 -17.56
N SER A 828 20.70 28.83 -17.35
CA SER A 828 21.49 28.99 -16.13
C SER A 828 21.88 30.44 -15.96
N SER A 829 21.71 30.99 -14.76
CA SER A 829 22.04 32.39 -14.47
C SER A 829 23.55 32.68 -14.42
N SER A 830 24.42 31.67 -14.54
CA SER A 830 25.88 31.86 -14.54
C SER A 830 26.63 30.79 -15.36
N ALA A 831 27.82 31.14 -15.84
CA ALA A 831 28.69 30.22 -16.55
C ALA A 831 29.15 29.01 -15.70
N SER A 832 29.33 29.19 -14.40
CA SER A 832 29.61 28.08 -13.48
C SER A 832 28.43 27.11 -13.35
N GLY A 833 27.19 27.59 -13.46
CA GLY A 833 26.01 26.72 -13.45
C GLY A 833 25.96 25.80 -14.68
N CYS A 834 26.43 26.26 -15.83
CA CYS A 834 26.55 25.44 -17.04
C CYS A 834 27.51 24.26 -16.91
N CYS A 835 28.54 24.37 -16.06
CA CYS A 835 29.45 23.26 -15.76
C CYS A 835 28.68 22.06 -15.20
N SER A 836 27.79 22.31 -14.23
CA SER A 836 26.99 21.25 -13.60
C SER A 836 25.95 20.68 -14.58
N ILE A 837 25.31 21.54 -15.38
CA ILE A 837 24.31 21.11 -16.37
C ILE A 837 24.94 20.24 -17.46
N CYS A 838 26.09 20.66 -17.99
CA CYS A 838 26.78 19.89 -19.02
C CYS A 838 27.23 18.53 -18.46
N ARG A 839 27.74 18.44 -17.22
CA ARG A 839 28.08 17.14 -16.59
C ARG A 839 26.91 16.18 -16.46
N SER A 840 25.71 16.71 -16.20
CA SER A 840 24.51 15.88 -16.04
C SER A 840 23.91 15.39 -17.36
N ARG A 841 24.37 15.92 -18.50
CA ARG A 841 23.84 15.60 -19.82
C ARG A 841 24.78 14.63 -20.53
N SER A 842 24.31 13.39 -20.73
CA SER A 842 25.05 12.37 -21.47
C SER A 842 25.50 12.91 -22.84
N GLY A 843 26.81 12.80 -23.10
CA GLY A 843 27.43 13.26 -24.34
C GLY A 843 27.86 14.72 -24.37
N CYS A 844 27.74 15.50 -23.28
CA CYS A 844 28.24 16.87 -23.19
C CYS A 844 29.67 16.92 -22.64
N ALA A 845 30.58 17.61 -23.32
CA ALA A 845 31.99 17.77 -22.91
C ALA A 845 32.46 19.24 -22.86
N ALA A 846 31.68 20.17 -23.40
CA ALA A 846 31.97 21.60 -23.33
C ALA A 846 30.68 22.42 -23.37
N PHE A 847 30.76 23.71 -23.04
CA PHE A 847 29.64 24.63 -23.19
C PHE A 847 30.12 26.06 -23.48
N THR A 848 29.22 26.88 -24.02
CA THR A 848 29.32 28.34 -23.97
C THR A 848 28.13 28.88 -23.19
N TRP A 849 28.37 29.71 -22.19
CA TRP A 849 27.33 30.48 -21.53
C TRP A 849 27.21 31.87 -22.14
N THR A 850 25.99 32.36 -22.34
CA THR A 850 25.72 33.75 -22.72
C THR A 850 24.61 34.34 -21.85
N SER A 851 24.52 35.66 -21.76
CA SER A 851 23.46 36.36 -21.02
C SER A 851 22.08 36.31 -21.70
N GLN A 852 21.93 35.53 -22.77
CA GLN A 852 20.66 35.38 -23.49
C GLN A 852 19.62 34.70 -22.61
N ASP A 853 18.37 35.18 -22.64
CA ASP A 853 17.23 34.66 -21.87
C ASP A 853 17.46 34.61 -20.35
N GLY A 854 18.19 35.58 -19.80
CA GLY A 854 18.54 35.61 -18.37
C GLY A 854 19.71 34.68 -18.01
N GLY A 855 20.36 34.09 -19.02
CA GLY A 855 21.50 33.21 -18.90
C GLY A 855 21.22 31.85 -19.55
N THR A 856 21.94 31.53 -20.63
CA THR A 856 21.76 30.29 -21.41
C THR A 856 23.08 29.56 -21.59
N CYS A 857 23.07 28.26 -21.30
CA CYS A 857 24.14 27.30 -21.57
C CYS A 857 23.93 26.63 -22.93
N TRP A 858 24.83 26.87 -23.86
CA TRP A 858 24.90 26.17 -25.14
C TRP A 858 25.82 24.97 -24.97
N LEU A 859 25.22 23.79 -24.77
CA LEU A 859 25.87 22.53 -24.38
C LEU A 859 26.41 21.80 -25.60
N LYS A 860 27.63 21.29 -25.52
CA LYS A 860 28.37 20.80 -26.69
C LYS A 860 28.97 19.42 -26.47
N SER A 861 28.97 18.61 -27.53
CA SER A 861 29.60 17.28 -27.47
C SER A 861 31.12 17.33 -27.39
N THR A 862 31.73 18.42 -27.84
CA THR A 862 33.15 18.73 -27.68
C THR A 862 33.37 20.24 -27.82
N ALA A 863 34.51 20.76 -27.35
CA ALA A 863 34.85 22.17 -27.53
C ALA A 863 35.15 22.46 -29.00
N GLY A 864 34.30 23.25 -29.65
CA GLY A 864 34.54 23.78 -31.00
C GLY A 864 35.63 24.86 -31.02
N SER A 865 35.80 25.50 -32.18
CA SER A 865 36.76 26.59 -32.35
C SER A 865 36.46 27.74 -31.39
N ALA A 866 37.47 28.21 -30.65
CA ALA A 866 37.32 29.34 -29.74
C ALA A 866 37.26 30.65 -30.53
N VAL A 867 36.12 31.33 -30.47
CA VAL A 867 35.89 32.63 -31.12
C VAL A 867 35.74 33.70 -30.04
N ALA A 868 36.43 34.82 -30.20
CA ALA A 868 36.29 35.95 -29.28
C ALA A 868 34.87 36.53 -29.37
N LYS A 869 34.17 36.57 -28.23
CA LYS A 869 32.80 37.06 -28.13
C LYS A 869 32.57 37.68 -26.76
N ALA A 870 32.54 39.01 -26.73
CA ALA A 870 32.36 39.78 -25.49
C ALA A 870 31.09 39.35 -24.75
N GLY A 871 31.21 39.05 -23.46
CA GLY A 871 30.11 38.63 -22.58
C GLY A 871 29.74 37.15 -22.64
N ALA A 872 30.38 36.35 -23.51
CA ALA A 872 30.26 34.90 -23.51
C ALA A 872 31.31 34.26 -22.59
N VAL A 873 30.99 33.16 -21.92
CA VAL A 873 31.95 32.42 -21.08
C VAL A 873 31.93 30.96 -21.47
N ALA A 874 33.04 30.47 -22.02
CA ALA A 874 33.20 29.09 -22.44
C ALA A 874 33.74 28.23 -21.29
N GLY A 875 33.36 26.95 -21.26
CA GLY A 875 33.86 25.99 -20.28
C GLY A 875 34.05 24.60 -20.86
N LYS A 876 35.09 23.89 -20.39
CA LYS A 876 35.33 22.47 -20.69
C LYS A 876 35.17 21.63 -19.41
N ILE A 877 34.64 20.42 -19.56
CA ILE A 877 34.48 19.44 -18.48
C ILE A 877 35.69 18.52 -18.42
#